data_AF-A0A8B8NK88-F1
#
_entry.id   AF-A0A8B8NK88-F1
#
_cell.length_a   1.000
_cell.length_b   1.000
_cell.length_c   1.000
_cell.angle_alpha   90.00
_cell.angle_beta   90.00
_cell.angle_gamma   90.00
#
_symmetry.space_group_name_H-M   'P 1'
#
loop_
_entity.id
_entity.type
_entity.pdbx_description
1 polymer ?
#
loop_
_entity_poly.entity_id
_entity_poly.type
_entity_poly.pdbx_seq_one_letter_code
_entity_poly.pdbx_strand_id
1 'polypeptide(L)'
;MRRPYQSKSFKVEISFAAKIPMQAIANALRGQESENFQEAVRVLDIILRQHAAKQGCLLVRQSFFHGDPRNFADVGGGVLGCRGFHSSFRTTQGGLSLNIDVSTTMIIQPGPLVDFLIANQNVRDPYSLDWAKAKRSLKNLRIKASPSNTEYKITGLSESPCKDQLFSLKQRSGNADGEVQTVEVTVYDYFVNHRKIDLRYSGDFPCINVGKPKRPTYIPLELCTLVSLQRYTKSLTNFQRASLVEKSRQKPQERMRVLSDALKRSDYDSEPMLRSCGITISNSFTQVDGRVLPAPKLKVGNGEDFFPRNGRWTFQNKKFVEPAKIQKWAVVNFSARCDVRGLIRDLTRLAEMKGLLTEQPFEVIEESPQFRRAPPAVRVDKMFEEIQAKLPGAPLFLLCLIPERKNCEIYGPWKKKNLSDYGIITQCLCPLRVNDQYLTNLLLKINAKLGGLNSLLTVEHSPSIPVVSKVPTMILGMDVSHGSPGHSDIPSIAAVVSSRQWPLISRYRATVRTQSPKVEMIDSLFKKVSDNEDEGIIRELLLDFYVSSGKRKPDQIIIFRDGVSESQFMQVLNIELDQIIEACKFLDEKWSPKFVVIVAQKNHHTKFFQSGSPENNVPPGTVIDNKVCHPRNNDFYLCAHAGMIGTTRPTHYHVLYDEVGYSADDLQELVHALSYVYQRSTTAISVVAPICYAHLAATQMGHFIKGEDASETSSSHGGLTSAGAVPVPQMPKLQDNVSSSMFFV
;
A
#
# COMPACT_ATOMS: atom_id res chain seq x y z
N MET A 1 55.02 2.68 -14.94
CA MET A 1 54.73 1.81 -13.78
C MET A 1 53.33 2.10 -13.26
N ARG A 2 52.36 1.20 -13.47
CA ARG A 2 51.05 1.26 -12.78
C ARG A 2 51.32 1.12 -11.28
N ARG A 3 50.82 2.05 -10.45
CA ARG A 3 50.83 1.86 -9.00
C ARG A 3 50.16 0.50 -8.71
N PRO A 4 50.80 -0.42 -7.97
CA PRO A 4 50.13 -1.65 -7.55
C PRO A 4 48.87 -1.26 -6.80
N TYR A 5 47.76 -1.94 -7.07
CA TYR A 5 46.52 -1.78 -6.31
C TYR A 5 46.88 -1.88 -4.83
N GLN A 6 46.71 -0.79 -4.06
CA GLN A 6 46.86 -0.87 -2.61
C GLN A 6 45.78 -1.84 -2.10
N SER A 7 46.21 -3.03 -1.69
CA SER A 7 45.37 -3.98 -0.96
C SER A 7 44.81 -3.22 0.24
N LYS A 8 43.48 -3.10 0.31
CA LYS A 8 42.85 -2.56 1.52
C LYS A 8 42.98 -3.61 2.61
N SER A 9 43.79 -3.34 3.61
CA SER A 9 43.83 -4.14 4.83
C SER A 9 42.63 -3.79 5.69
N PHE A 10 41.86 -4.80 6.09
CA PHE A 10 40.75 -4.65 7.02
C PHE A 10 41.12 -5.31 8.34
N LYS A 11 40.92 -4.63 9.47
CA LYS A 11 40.98 -5.26 10.79
C LYS A 11 39.60 -5.83 11.10
N VAL A 12 39.49 -7.15 11.17
CA VAL A 12 38.25 -7.86 11.52
C VAL A 12 38.44 -8.45 12.91
N GLU A 13 37.59 -8.04 13.84
CA GLU A 13 37.52 -8.62 15.19
C GLU A 13 36.32 -9.56 15.24
N ILE A 14 36.54 -10.79 15.69
CA ILE A 14 35.51 -11.81 15.84
C ILE A 14 35.43 -12.12 17.33
N SER A 15 34.32 -11.74 17.97
CA SER A 15 34.03 -12.02 19.36
C SER A 15 32.85 -12.99 19.48
N PHE A 16 32.92 -13.91 20.44
CA PHE A 16 31.82 -14.80 20.76
C PHE A 16 30.71 -14.01 21.46
N ALA A 17 29.49 -14.04 20.91
CA ALA A 17 28.34 -13.36 21.51
C ALA A 17 27.44 -14.31 22.31
N ALA A 18 26.97 -15.40 21.67
CA ALA A 18 26.06 -16.36 22.29
C ALA A 18 26.07 -17.71 21.55
N LYS A 19 25.57 -18.75 22.22
CA LYS A 19 25.27 -20.06 21.61
C LYS A 19 23.76 -20.18 21.41
N ILE A 20 23.31 -20.24 20.16
CA ILE A 20 21.89 -20.36 19.82
C ILE A 20 21.51 -21.86 19.74
N PRO A 21 20.66 -22.37 20.64
CA PRO A 21 20.28 -23.78 20.65
C PRO A 21 19.27 -24.11 19.55
N MET A 22 19.67 -24.86 18.52
CA MET A 22 18.77 -25.32 17.46
C MET A 22 17.64 -26.23 17.98
N GLN A 23 17.84 -26.88 19.14
CA GLN A 23 16.80 -27.63 19.86
C GLN A 23 15.57 -26.78 20.18
N ALA A 24 15.72 -25.45 20.27
CA ALA A 24 14.59 -24.53 20.46
C ALA A 24 13.54 -24.65 19.33
N ILE A 25 13.94 -24.99 18.11
CA ILE A 25 13.02 -25.24 17.00
C ILE A 25 12.21 -26.51 17.28
N ALA A 26 12.88 -27.62 17.62
CA ALA A 26 12.21 -28.88 17.94
C ALA A 26 11.28 -28.75 19.15
N ASN A 27 11.66 -27.97 20.17
CA ASN A 27 10.84 -27.69 21.34
C ASN A 27 9.60 -26.85 20.96
N ALA A 28 9.77 -25.81 20.15
CA ALA A 28 8.66 -25.00 19.66
C ALA A 28 7.66 -25.82 18.83
N LEU A 29 8.15 -26.77 18.02
CA LEU A 29 7.29 -27.71 17.28
C LEU A 29 6.50 -28.66 18.18
N ARG A 30 7.01 -28.97 19.38
CA ARG A 30 6.28 -29.72 20.41
C ARG A 30 5.38 -28.82 21.27
N GLY A 31 5.27 -27.55 20.91
CA GLY A 31 4.51 -26.57 21.66
C GLY A 31 5.12 -26.25 23.02
N GLN A 32 6.45 -26.15 23.13
CA GLN A 32 7.17 -25.65 24.31
C GLN A 32 7.73 -24.23 24.04
N GLU A 33 7.69 -23.33 25.04
CA GLU A 33 8.26 -21.98 24.88
C GLU A 33 9.78 -22.02 24.94
N SER A 34 10.40 -21.27 24.04
CA SER A 34 11.82 -20.98 24.11
C SER A 34 12.06 -19.57 23.60
N GLU A 35 12.63 -18.71 24.44
CA GLU A 35 13.07 -17.37 24.07
C GLU A 35 14.05 -17.40 22.88
N ASN A 36 14.79 -18.50 22.74
CA ASN A 36 15.78 -18.71 21.68
C ASN A 36 15.19 -19.15 20.33
N PHE A 37 13.89 -19.43 20.26
CA PHE A 37 13.27 -19.97 19.04
C PHE A 37 13.37 -19.00 17.86
N GLN A 38 13.01 -17.72 18.07
CA GLN A 38 13.07 -16.69 17.03
C GLN A 38 14.50 -16.48 16.52
N GLU A 39 15.49 -16.59 17.41
CA GLU A 39 16.90 -16.51 17.05
C GLU A 39 17.34 -17.73 16.22
N ALA A 40 16.91 -18.94 16.59
CA ALA A 40 17.23 -20.16 15.86
C ALA A 40 16.66 -20.15 14.43
N VAL A 41 15.41 -19.69 14.24
CA VAL A 41 14.83 -19.51 12.89
C VAL A 41 15.59 -18.43 12.12
N ARG A 42 15.97 -17.33 12.78
CA ARG A 42 16.77 -16.26 12.15
C ARG A 42 18.12 -16.76 11.65
N VAL A 43 18.76 -17.71 12.35
CA VAL A 43 19.99 -18.36 11.87
C VAL A 43 19.76 -19.06 10.54
N LEU A 44 18.69 -19.85 10.42
CA LEU A 44 18.37 -20.56 9.18
C LEU A 44 18.09 -19.57 8.02
N ASP A 45 17.33 -18.52 8.29
CA ASP A 45 17.04 -17.45 7.32
C ASP A 45 18.32 -16.69 6.89
N ILE A 46 19.30 -16.52 7.78
CA ILE A 46 20.61 -15.93 7.43
C ILE A 46 21.38 -16.87 6.50
N ILE A 47 21.32 -18.19 6.71
CA ILE A 47 21.99 -19.17 5.84
C ILE A 47 21.41 -19.09 4.42
N LEU A 48 20.08 -19.06 4.27
CA LEU A 48 19.42 -18.90 2.95
C LEU A 48 19.88 -17.61 2.26
N ARG A 49 19.93 -16.51 3.01
CA ARG A 49 20.35 -15.20 2.50
C ARG A 49 21.83 -15.20 2.07
N GLN A 50 22.71 -15.82 2.84
CA GLN A 50 24.13 -15.95 2.51
C GLN A 50 24.33 -16.84 1.27
N HIS A 51 23.58 -17.92 1.15
CA HIS A 51 23.60 -18.80 -0.01
C HIS A 51 23.24 -18.02 -1.30
N ALA A 52 22.13 -17.27 -1.27
CA ALA A 52 21.74 -16.41 -2.40
C ALA A 52 22.78 -15.30 -2.71
N ALA A 53 23.44 -14.75 -1.68
CA ALA A 53 24.51 -13.76 -1.86
C ALA A 53 25.69 -14.33 -2.67
N LYS A 54 26.11 -15.57 -2.35
CA LYS A 54 27.20 -16.27 -3.05
C LYS A 54 26.86 -16.54 -4.53
N GLN A 55 25.58 -16.67 -4.85
CA GLN A 55 25.08 -16.83 -6.23
C GLN A 55 24.93 -15.50 -6.99
N GLY A 56 25.35 -14.36 -6.40
CA GLY A 56 25.28 -13.05 -7.06
C GLY A 56 23.88 -12.45 -7.12
N CYS A 57 22.94 -12.90 -6.28
CA CYS A 57 21.61 -12.32 -6.20
C CYS A 57 21.64 -10.90 -5.61
N LEU A 58 20.73 -10.05 -6.11
CA LEU A 58 20.29 -8.87 -5.37
C LEU A 58 19.40 -9.33 -4.21
N LEU A 59 19.76 -8.92 -3.00
CA LEU A 59 19.03 -9.26 -1.79
C LEU A 59 18.17 -8.08 -1.35
N VAL A 60 16.87 -8.28 -1.20
CA VAL A 60 15.94 -7.30 -0.63
C VAL A 60 15.17 -7.99 0.48
N ARG A 61 15.55 -7.73 1.74
CA ARG A 61 15.05 -8.48 2.92
C ARG A 61 15.30 -9.99 2.72
N GLN A 62 14.25 -10.81 2.78
CA GLN A 62 14.28 -12.25 2.50
C GLN A 62 13.85 -12.61 1.06
N SER A 63 13.91 -11.65 0.14
CA SER A 63 13.71 -11.89 -1.30
C SER A 63 15.02 -11.82 -2.07
N PHE A 64 15.20 -12.76 -3.00
CA PHE A 64 16.42 -12.97 -3.77
C PHE A 64 16.14 -12.83 -5.28
N PHE A 65 16.93 -11.99 -5.96
CA PHE A 65 16.69 -11.60 -7.35
C PHE A 65 17.92 -11.85 -8.21
N HIS A 66 17.78 -12.70 -9.22
CA HIS A 66 18.87 -13.08 -10.12
C HIS A 66 19.00 -12.09 -11.29
N GLY A 67 20.25 -11.84 -11.71
CA GLY A 67 20.58 -10.93 -12.83
C GLY A 67 20.31 -11.50 -14.22
N ASP A 68 19.49 -12.53 -14.34
CA ASP A 68 19.16 -13.18 -15.62
C ASP A 68 18.12 -12.35 -16.39
N PRO A 69 18.40 -11.94 -17.64
CA PRO A 69 17.45 -11.20 -18.48
C PRO A 69 16.07 -11.84 -18.62
N ARG A 70 15.94 -13.17 -18.50
CA ARG A 70 14.65 -13.90 -18.51
C ARG A 70 13.74 -13.53 -17.33
N ASN A 71 14.31 -12.98 -16.27
CA ASN A 71 13.58 -12.52 -15.10
C ASN A 71 13.16 -11.04 -15.21
N PHE A 72 13.57 -10.33 -16.27
CA PHE A 72 13.29 -8.91 -16.42
C PHE A 72 12.02 -8.68 -17.24
N ALA A 73 11.27 -7.66 -16.84
CA ALA A 73 10.08 -7.18 -17.52
C ALA A 73 10.17 -5.67 -17.64
N ASP A 74 10.26 -5.14 -18.87
CA ASP A 74 10.31 -3.69 -19.09
C ASP A 74 9.01 -3.02 -18.64
N VAL A 75 9.07 -2.03 -17.76
CA VAL A 75 7.90 -1.27 -17.31
C VAL A 75 7.86 0.14 -17.89
N GLY A 76 8.86 0.52 -18.69
CA GLY A 76 9.04 1.82 -19.31
C GLY A 76 9.90 2.77 -18.48
N GLY A 77 10.47 3.79 -19.15
CA GLY A 77 11.24 4.85 -18.49
C GLY A 77 12.63 4.44 -17.99
N GLY A 78 13.24 3.42 -18.61
CA GLY A 78 14.53 2.86 -18.20
C GLY A 78 14.48 2.03 -16.90
N VAL A 79 13.28 1.57 -16.52
CA VAL A 79 13.03 0.77 -15.31
C VAL A 79 12.53 -0.60 -15.72
N LEU A 80 13.07 -1.64 -15.10
CA LEU A 80 12.68 -3.04 -15.30
C LEU A 80 12.11 -3.61 -13.99
N GLY A 81 11.07 -4.43 -14.10
CA GLY A 81 10.70 -5.36 -13.04
C GLY A 81 11.59 -6.59 -13.08
N CYS A 82 12.27 -6.89 -11.97
CA CYS A 82 13.10 -8.06 -11.80
C CYS A 82 12.36 -9.08 -10.92
N ARG A 83 12.04 -10.24 -11.52
CA ARG A 83 11.42 -11.36 -10.82
C ARG A 83 12.46 -12.11 -9.99
N GLY A 84 12.04 -12.53 -8.81
CA GLY A 84 12.80 -13.32 -7.87
C GLY A 84 11.83 -14.09 -6.98
N PHE A 85 12.31 -14.52 -5.82
CA PHE A 85 11.47 -15.23 -4.86
C PHE A 85 11.81 -14.81 -3.43
N HIS A 86 10.79 -14.79 -2.59
CA HIS A 86 10.89 -14.76 -1.14
C HIS A 86 11.13 -16.18 -0.64
N SER A 87 11.96 -16.33 0.40
CA SER A 87 12.20 -17.60 1.06
C SER A 87 12.44 -17.36 2.55
N SER A 88 11.63 -17.98 3.43
CA SER A 88 11.78 -17.86 4.88
C SER A 88 11.24 -19.09 5.61
N PHE A 89 11.90 -19.48 6.69
CA PHE A 89 11.39 -20.55 7.56
C PHE A 89 10.25 -20.06 8.46
N ARG A 90 9.25 -20.92 8.67
CA ARG A 90 8.08 -20.68 9.52
C ARG A 90 7.76 -21.94 10.33
N THR A 91 7.40 -21.76 11.59
CA THR A 91 6.82 -22.85 12.38
C THR A 91 5.34 -22.96 12.12
N THR A 92 4.90 -24.20 11.98
CA THR A 92 3.53 -24.53 11.66
C THR A 92 3.11 -25.77 12.46
N GLN A 93 1.82 -26.00 12.61
CA GLN A 93 1.30 -27.22 13.25
C GLN A 93 1.85 -28.51 12.60
N GLY A 94 2.18 -28.46 11.31
CA GLY A 94 2.77 -29.56 10.54
C GLY A 94 4.30 -29.66 10.59
N GLY A 95 4.97 -28.84 11.40
CA GLY A 95 6.43 -28.82 11.50
C GLY A 95 7.07 -27.51 11.05
N LEU A 96 8.39 -27.54 10.85
CA LEU A 96 9.15 -26.43 10.28
C LEU A 96 8.91 -26.41 8.76
N SER A 97 8.37 -25.31 8.25
CA SER A 97 8.03 -25.12 6.83
C SER A 97 8.91 -24.05 6.20
N LEU A 98 9.40 -24.31 4.99
CA LEU A 98 10.04 -23.29 4.16
C LEU A 98 8.98 -22.61 3.29
N ASN A 99 8.66 -21.36 3.59
CA ASN A 99 7.68 -20.58 2.82
C ASN A 99 8.37 -19.85 1.66
N ILE A 100 8.05 -20.25 0.43
CA ILE A 100 8.59 -19.66 -0.81
C ILE A 100 7.46 -19.01 -1.61
N ASP A 101 7.68 -17.78 -2.09
CA ASP A 101 6.71 -17.07 -2.91
C ASP A 101 7.39 -16.21 -3.99
N VAL A 102 6.74 -16.00 -5.13
CA VAL A 102 7.30 -15.15 -6.20
C VAL A 102 7.27 -13.69 -5.75
N SER A 103 8.38 -12.99 -5.94
CA SER A 103 8.57 -11.59 -5.60
C SER A 103 9.07 -10.82 -6.82
N THR A 104 8.71 -9.54 -6.93
CA THR A 104 9.20 -8.66 -8.00
C THR A 104 9.72 -7.37 -7.39
N THR A 105 10.96 -7.00 -7.71
CA THR A 105 11.57 -5.71 -7.31
C THR A 105 11.90 -4.88 -8.54
N MET A 106 11.90 -3.55 -8.39
CA MET A 106 12.24 -2.65 -9.49
C MET A 106 13.75 -2.46 -9.57
N ILE A 107 14.31 -2.62 -10.75
CA ILE A 107 15.72 -2.34 -11.04
C ILE A 107 15.84 -1.33 -12.18
N ILE A 108 16.97 -0.66 -12.23
CA ILE A 108 17.35 0.20 -13.34
C ILE A 108 17.83 -0.68 -14.49
N GLN A 109 17.43 -0.32 -15.71
CA GLN A 109 17.88 -1.02 -16.91
C GLN A 109 19.42 -0.90 -17.02
N PRO A 110 20.16 -2.03 -17.03
CA PRO A 110 21.58 -1.99 -17.31
C PRO A 110 21.83 -1.63 -18.78
N GLY A 111 22.98 -1.01 -19.06
CA GLY A 111 23.32 -0.56 -20.41
C GLY A 111 23.91 0.85 -20.43
N PRO A 112 24.09 1.46 -21.61
CA PRO A 112 24.63 2.81 -21.74
C PRO A 112 23.87 3.81 -20.85
N LEU A 113 24.61 4.64 -20.13
CA LEU A 113 24.03 5.59 -19.18
C LEU A 113 23.10 6.60 -19.87
N VAL A 114 23.43 6.99 -21.10
CA VAL A 114 22.65 7.92 -21.91
C VAL A 114 21.27 7.36 -22.26
N ASP A 115 21.16 6.07 -22.59
CA ASP A 115 19.90 5.44 -22.98
C ASP A 115 18.90 5.45 -21.83
N PHE A 116 19.40 5.19 -20.61
CA PHE A 116 18.60 5.31 -19.40
C PHE A 116 18.08 6.75 -19.21
N LEU A 117 18.93 7.76 -19.41
CA LEU A 117 18.52 9.16 -19.27
C LEU A 117 17.45 9.54 -20.29
N ILE A 118 17.64 9.16 -21.55
CA ILE A 118 16.68 9.41 -22.64
C ILE A 118 15.33 8.77 -22.27
N ALA A 119 15.34 7.48 -21.92
CA ALA A 119 14.13 6.75 -21.56
C ALA A 119 13.46 7.33 -20.30
N ASN A 120 14.24 7.63 -19.25
CA ASN A 120 13.71 8.11 -17.97
C ASN A 120 13.11 9.52 -18.05
N GLN A 121 13.64 10.36 -18.93
CA GLN A 121 13.12 11.70 -19.17
C GLN A 121 12.08 11.75 -20.27
N ASN A 122 11.89 10.65 -21.02
CA ASN A 122 10.99 10.56 -22.18
C ASN A 122 11.31 11.62 -23.25
N VAL A 123 12.60 11.76 -23.57
CA VAL A 123 13.11 12.64 -24.63
C VAL A 123 13.54 11.82 -25.84
N ARG A 124 13.78 12.47 -26.98
CA ARG A 124 14.14 11.78 -28.24
C ARG A 124 15.63 11.53 -28.38
N ASP A 125 16.45 12.41 -27.84
CA ASP A 125 17.89 12.45 -28.05
C ASP A 125 18.63 13.04 -26.82
N PRO A 126 19.96 12.85 -26.72
CA PRO A 126 20.75 13.35 -25.60
C PRO A 126 20.78 14.88 -25.43
N TYR A 127 20.62 15.66 -26.51
CA TYR A 127 20.68 17.12 -26.46
C TYR A 127 19.43 17.74 -25.84
N SER A 128 18.32 16.99 -25.83
CA SER A 128 17.06 17.36 -25.18
C SER A 128 17.03 17.05 -23.67
N LEU A 129 18.14 16.57 -23.07
CA LEU A 129 18.18 16.18 -21.65
C LEU A 129 18.14 17.38 -20.70
N ASP A 130 17.26 17.31 -19.69
CA ASP A 130 17.34 18.18 -18.52
C ASP A 130 18.40 17.62 -17.56
N TRP A 131 19.53 18.32 -17.48
CA TRP A 131 20.66 17.92 -16.64
C TRP A 131 20.40 18.08 -15.14
N ALA A 132 19.51 18.98 -14.72
CA ALA A 132 19.10 19.09 -13.32
C ALA A 132 18.25 17.88 -12.89
N LYS A 133 17.38 17.39 -13.77
CA LYS A 133 16.65 16.13 -13.58
C LYS A 133 17.58 14.91 -13.66
N ALA A 134 18.56 14.91 -14.56
CA ALA A 134 19.57 13.86 -14.68
C ALA A 134 20.41 13.74 -13.39
N LYS A 135 20.95 14.86 -12.88
CA LYS A 135 21.74 14.91 -11.63
C LYS A 135 21.00 14.25 -10.46
N ARG A 136 19.70 14.52 -10.31
CA ARG A 136 18.84 13.91 -9.27
C ARG A 136 18.56 12.42 -9.50
N SER A 137 18.56 11.96 -10.76
CA SER A 137 18.27 10.56 -11.10
C SER A 137 19.48 9.66 -11.06
N LEU A 138 20.67 10.20 -11.31
CA LEU A 138 21.93 9.46 -11.32
C LEU A 138 22.61 9.34 -9.96
N LYS A 139 22.24 10.18 -8.99
CA LYS A 139 22.85 10.20 -7.66
C LYS A 139 22.82 8.81 -7.04
N ASN A 140 23.98 8.34 -6.56
CA ASN A 140 24.21 7.03 -5.94
C ASN A 140 24.11 5.81 -6.87
N LEU A 141 23.82 5.98 -8.16
CA LEU A 141 23.90 4.88 -9.11
C LEU A 141 25.35 4.46 -9.32
N ARG A 142 25.54 3.21 -9.73
CA ARG A 142 26.82 2.62 -10.07
C ARG A 142 26.94 2.43 -11.57
N ILE A 143 28.11 2.73 -12.09
CA ILE A 143 28.47 2.56 -13.49
C ILE A 143 29.77 1.78 -13.61
N LYS A 144 29.96 1.16 -14.77
CA LYS A 144 31.22 0.60 -15.23
C LYS A 144 31.78 1.56 -16.29
N ALA A 145 33.06 1.91 -16.15
CA ALA A 145 33.71 2.86 -17.05
C ALA A 145 34.56 2.15 -18.12
N SER A 146 34.27 2.40 -19.40
CA SER A 146 35.08 1.90 -20.52
C SER A 146 36.34 2.75 -20.73
N PRO A 147 37.51 2.16 -21.08
CA PRO A 147 37.81 0.73 -21.26
C PRO A 147 38.28 0.05 -19.95
N SER A 148 38.37 0.80 -18.85
CA SER A 148 38.93 0.30 -17.58
C SER A 148 38.15 -0.85 -16.95
N ASN A 149 36.88 -1.01 -17.34
CA ASN A 149 35.93 -1.96 -16.76
C ASN A 149 35.76 -1.84 -15.23
N THR A 150 36.18 -0.71 -14.64
CA THR A 150 36.11 -0.46 -13.20
C THR A 150 34.73 0.06 -12.84
N GLU A 151 34.16 -0.45 -11.75
CA GLU A 151 32.90 0.04 -11.19
C GLU A 151 33.11 1.27 -10.31
N TYR A 152 32.24 2.25 -10.49
CA TYR A 152 32.24 3.51 -9.76
C TYR A 152 30.83 3.85 -9.30
N LYS A 153 30.72 4.52 -8.15
CA LYS A 153 29.48 5.15 -7.69
C LYS A 153 29.46 6.60 -8.15
N ILE A 154 28.38 7.01 -8.82
CA ILE A 154 28.15 8.38 -9.25
C ILE A 154 27.89 9.25 -8.01
N THR A 155 28.71 10.29 -7.86
CA THR A 155 28.58 11.31 -6.82
C THR A 155 27.94 12.59 -7.34
N GLY A 156 28.03 12.86 -8.65
CA GLY A 156 27.37 13.99 -9.28
C GLY A 156 27.67 14.11 -10.77
N LEU A 157 27.49 15.33 -11.28
CA LEU A 157 27.86 15.75 -12.63
C LEU A 157 28.86 16.91 -12.52
N SER A 158 29.65 17.14 -13.56
CA SER A 158 30.45 18.36 -13.69
C SER A 158 29.57 19.60 -13.81
N GLU A 159 30.14 20.77 -13.52
CA GLU A 159 29.47 22.07 -13.69
C GLU A 159 29.54 22.53 -15.14
N SER A 160 30.67 22.27 -15.81
CA SER A 160 30.88 22.60 -17.22
C SER A 160 30.75 21.36 -18.14
N PRO A 161 30.48 21.55 -19.45
CA PRO A 161 30.54 20.49 -20.45
C PRO A 161 31.92 19.83 -20.54
N CYS A 162 32.00 18.62 -21.09
CA CYS A 162 33.23 17.84 -21.18
C CYS A 162 34.37 18.55 -21.93
N LYS A 163 34.04 19.36 -22.93
CA LYS A 163 35.00 20.18 -23.70
C LYS A 163 35.61 21.33 -22.90
N ASP A 164 34.90 21.82 -21.88
CA ASP A 164 35.32 22.96 -21.05
C ASP A 164 35.74 22.52 -19.64
N GLN A 165 35.42 21.29 -19.22
CA GLN A 165 35.70 20.78 -17.89
C GLN A 165 37.19 20.45 -17.74
N LEU A 166 37.91 21.25 -16.97
CA LEU A 166 39.32 21.05 -16.66
C LEU A 166 39.55 20.06 -15.51
N PHE A 167 40.70 19.40 -15.54
CA PHE A 167 41.28 18.72 -14.39
C PHE A 167 42.82 18.75 -14.44
N SER A 168 43.46 18.62 -13.28
CA SER A 168 44.91 18.63 -13.15
C SER A 168 45.51 17.26 -13.50
N LEU A 169 46.23 17.18 -14.61
CA LEU A 169 46.96 16.00 -15.07
C LEU A 169 48.42 16.07 -14.60
N LYS A 170 48.87 15.06 -13.85
CA LYS A 170 50.29 14.92 -13.46
C LYS A 170 51.06 14.21 -14.56
N GLN A 171 52.00 14.91 -15.18
CA GLN A 171 52.91 14.37 -16.19
C GLN A 171 54.31 14.22 -15.59
N ARG A 172 55.04 13.17 -15.96
CA ARG A 172 56.47 13.06 -15.64
C ARG A 172 57.24 13.78 -16.73
N SER A 173 58.02 14.79 -16.36
CA SER A 173 58.96 15.41 -17.28
C SER A 173 60.02 14.40 -17.71
N GLY A 174 60.46 14.47 -18.97
CA GLY A 174 61.51 13.60 -19.52
C GLY A 174 62.93 13.94 -19.04
N ASN A 175 63.07 14.90 -18.11
CA ASN A 175 64.35 15.29 -17.54
C ASN A 175 64.72 14.43 -16.33
N ALA A 176 66.01 14.21 -16.14
CA ALA A 176 66.62 13.26 -15.19
C ALA A 176 66.27 13.48 -13.70
N ASP A 177 65.61 14.59 -13.33
CA ASP A 177 65.31 14.96 -11.93
C ASP A 177 63.85 14.75 -11.49
N GLY A 178 63.05 13.97 -12.23
CA GLY A 178 61.81 13.39 -11.70
C GLY A 178 60.70 14.37 -11.25
N GLU A 179 60.81 15.66 -11.57
CA GLU A 179 59.80 16.66 -11.24
C GLU A 179 58.46 16.34 -11.93
N VAL A 180 57.39 16.34 -11.12
CA VAL A 180 56.03 16.06 -11.59
C VAL A 180 55.37 17.37 -11.99
N GLN A 181 55.40 17.68 -13.27
CA GLN A 181 54.69 18.84 -13.81
C GLN A 181 53.18 18.56 -13.81
N THR A 182 52.40 19.51 -13.31
CA THR A 182 50.94 19.42 -13.33
C THR A 182 50.41 20.36 -14.40
N VAL A 183 49.73 19.81 -15.39
CA VAL A 183 49.14 20.55 -16.52
C VAL A 183 47.62 20.48 -16.40
N GLU A 184 46.93 21.59 -16.66
CA GLU A 184 45.47 21.57 -16.78
C GLU A 184 45.07 21.16 -18.19
N VAL A 185 44.22 20.15 -18.28
CA VAL A 185 43.73 19.59 -19.53
C VAL A 185 42.21 19.40 -19.40
N THR A 186 41.48 19.63 -20.50
CA THR A 186 40.04 19.36 -20.54
C THR A 186 39.79 17.85 -20.51
N VAL A 187 38.66 17.43 -19.96
CA VAL A 187 38.29 16.00 -19.97
C VAL A 187 38.19 15.50 -21.41
N TYR A 188 37.63 16.29 -22.33
CA TYR A 188 37.55 15.93 -23.75
C TYR A 188 38.93 15.69 -24.37
N ASP A 189 39.87 16.64 -24.25
CA ASP A 189 41.22 16.52 -24.82
C ASP A 189 41.98 15.35 -24.22
N TYR A 190 41.81 15.09 -22.92
CA TYR A 190 42.41 13.93 -22.29
C TYR A 190 41.97 12.62 -22.95
N PHE A 191 40.67 12.44 -23.18
CA PHE A 191 40.16 11.20 -23.76
C PHE A 191 40.48 11.09 -25.25
N VAL A 192 40.30 12.17 -26.02
CA VAL A 192 40.54 12.17 -27.48
C VAL A 192 42.03 12.21 -27.81
N ASN A 193 42.76 13.19 -27.29
CA ASN A 193 44.16 13.43 -27.70
C ASN A 193 45.17 12.56 -26.94
N HIS A 194 44.98 12.35 -25.63
CA HIS A 194 45.92 11.55 -24.82
C HIS A 194 45.56 10.07 -24.77
N ARG A 195 44.28 9.71 -24.65
CA ARG A 195 43.83 8.30 -24.58
C ARG A 195 43.46 7.71 -25.94
N LYS A 196 43.35 8.52 -27.00
CA LYS A 196 42.96 8.09 -28.35
C LYS A 196 41.58 7.39 -28.36
N ILE A 197 40.65 7.91 -27.57
CA ILE A 197 39.25 7.46 -27.50
C ILE A 197 38.41 8.55 -28.11
N ASP A 198 37.79 8.25 -29.25
CA ASP A 198 36.86 9.17 -29.91
C ASP A 198 35.58 9.35 -29.06
N LEU A 199 35.12 10.59 -28.95
CA LEU A 199 33.91 10.97 -28.20
C LEU A 199 32.97 11.70 -29.16
N ARG A 200 31.85 11.06 -29.50
CA ARG A 200 30.96 11.52 -30.57
C ARG A 200 30.06 12.69 -30.17
N TYR A 201 29.61 12.72 -28.92
CA TYR A 201 28.62 13.68 -28.44
C TYR A 201 28.89 14.19 -27.01
N SER A 202 29.76 13.52 -26.24
CA SER A 202 30.03 13.86 -24.85
C SER A 202 30.69 15.23 -24.68
N GLY A 203 31.33 15.76 -25.72
CA GLY A 203 31.98 17.08 -25.70
C GLY A 203 31.05 18.19 -25.21
N ASP A 204 29.79 18.18 -25.66
CA ASP A 204 28.79 19.20 -25.32
C ASP A 204 28.00 18.89 -24.03
N PHE A 205 28.31 17.78 -23.36
CA PHE A 205 27.56 17.32 -22.18
C PHE A 205 28.39 17.35 -20.89
N PRO A 206 27.77 17.49 -19.72
CA PRO A 206 28.45 17.31 -18.45
C PRO A 206 29.07 15.92 -18.32
N CYS A 207 30.23 15.85 -17.68
CA CYS A 207 30.89 14.61 -17.29
C CYS A 207 30.21 13.98 -16.07
N ILE A 208 30.28 12.67 -15.97
CA ILE A 208 29.89 11.92 -14.78
C ILE A 208 30.99 12.06 -13.73
N ASN A 209 30.65 12.59 -12.56
CA ASN A 209 31.56 12.66 -11.43
C ASN A 209 31.43 11.40 -10.57
N VAL A 210 32.54 10.67 -10.44
CA VAL A 210 32.67 9.47 -9.61
C VAL A 210 33.67 9.65 -8.45
N GLY A 211 34.29 10.83 -8.37
CA GLY A 211 35.28 11.16 -7.35
C GLY A 211 34.66 11.58 -6.03
N LYS A 212 35.52 11.94 -5.07
CA LYS A 212 35.11 12.55 -3.80
C LYS A 212 34.87 14.06 -4.01
N PRO A 213 34.07 14.74 -3.17
CA PRO A 213 33.83 16.18 -3.32
C PRO A 213 35.10 17.03 -3.42
N LYS A 214 36.14 16.71 -2.64
CA LYS A 214 37.44 17.42 -2.65
C LYS A 214 38.41 16.93 -3.73
N ARG A 215 38.11 15.83 -4.42
CA ARG A 215 38.94 15.19 -5.45
C ARG A 215 38.01 14.57 -6.51
N PRO A 216 37.42 15.40 -7.38
CA PRO A 216 36.50 14.91 -8.39
C PRO A 216 37.23 14.01 -9.38
N THR A 217 36.49 13.13 -10.04
CA THR A 217 37.00 12.28 -11.11
C THR A 217 35.91 12.22 -12.15
N TYR A 218 36.20 12.78 -13.32
CA TYR A 218 35.23 12.99 -14.38
C TYR A 218 35.40 11.93 -15.46
N ILE A 219 34.28 11.36 -15.89
CA ILE A 219 34.21 10.39 -16.96
C ILE A 219 33.19 10.88 -18.00
N PRO A 220 33.54 10.93 -19.29
CA PRO A 220 32.59 11.25 -20.35
C PRO A 220 31.36 10.34 -20.32
N LEU A 221 30.18 10.89 -20.63
CA LEU A 221 28.91 10.17 -20.62
C LEU A 221 28.94 8.89 -21.47
N GLU A 222 29.54 8.95 -22.66
CA GLU A 222 29.70 7.83 -23.60
C GLU A 222 30.41 6.62 -23.02
N LEU A 223 31.31 6.84 -22.07
CA LEU A 223 32.15 5.79 -21.51
C LEU A 223 31.52 5.16 -20.26
N CYS A 224 30.28 5.53 -19.92
CA CYS A 224 29.59 5.09 -18.72
C CYS A 224 28.47 4.09 -19.05
N THR A 225 28.52 2.91 -18.45
CA THR A 225 27.46 1.87 -18.55
C THR A 225 26.90 1.58 -17.17
N LEU A 226 25.57 1.62 -16.99
CA LEU A 226 24.90 1.24 -15.74
C LEU A 226 25.07 -0.26 -15.46
N VAL A 227 25.47 -0.59 -14.23
CA VAL A 227 25.61 -1.98 -13.79
C VAL A 227 24.23 -2.61 -13.52
N SER A 228 24.14 -3.93 -13.67
CA SER A 228 22.90 -4.68 -13.43
C SER A 228 22.49 -4.70 -11.95
N LEU A 229 21.24 -5.10 -11.70
CA LEU A 229 20.68 -5.35 -10.36
C LEU A 229 20.74 -4.14 -9.41
N GLN A 230 20.64 -2.93 -9.94
CA GLN A 230 20.54 -1.72 -9.13
C GLN A 230 19.09 -1.38 -8.85
N ARG A 231 18.70 -1.35 -7.58
CA ARG A 231 17.31 -1.13 -7.20
C ARG A 231 16.83 0.28 -7.57
N TYR A 232 15.68 0.37 -8.21
CA TYR A 232 14.95 1.62 -8.42
C TYR A 232 14.02 1.87 -7.23
N THR A 233 14.26 2.94 -6.47
CA THR A 233 13.56 3.23 -5.21
C THR A 233 12.56 4.38 -5.30
N LYS A 234 12.44 5.03 -6.47
CA LYS A 234 11.49 6.13 -6.66
C LYS A 234 10.08 5.58 -6.93
N SER A 235 9.08 6.40 -6.67
CA SER A 235 7.69 6.09 -6.99
C SER A 235 7.48 5.86 -8.48
N LEU A 236 6.89 4.72 -8.84
CA LEU A 236 6.50 4.42 -10.21
C LEU A 236 5.36 5.33 -10.69
N THR A 237 5.36 5.66 -11.98
CA THR A 237 4.22 6.32 -12.63
C THR A 237 3.01 5.38 -12.69
N ASN A 238 1.81 5.93 -12.90
CA ASN A 238 0.61 5.11 -13.03
C ASN A 238 0.69 4.11 -14.21
N PHE A 239 1.36 4.51 -15.30
CA PHE A 239 1.64 3.64 -16.44
C PHE A 239 2.58 2.49 -16.05
N GLN A 240 3.72 2.80 -15.43
CA GLN A 240 4.68 1.80 -14.96
C GLN A 240 4.04 0.82 -13.97
N ARG A 241 3.23 1.31 -13.02
CA ARG A 241 2.49 0.46 -12.08
C ARG A 241 1.52 -0.48 -12.80
N ALA A 242 0.77 0.02 -13.79
CA ALA A 242 -0.16 -0.79 -14.55
C ALA A 242 0.57 -1.87 -15.36
N SER A 243 1.64 -1.50 -16.06
CA SER A 243 2.51 -2.40 -16.83
C SER A 243 3.15 -3.46 -15.92
N LEU A 244 3.66 -3.07 -14.75
CA LEU A 244 4.20 -3.98 -13.74
C LEU A 244 3.15 -4.99 -13.27
N VAL A 245 1.96 -4.49 -12.90
CA VAL A 245 0.87 -5.32 -12.43
C VAL A 245 0.48 -6.31 -13.51
N GLU A 246 0.40 -5.90 -14.77
CA GLU A 246 0.08 -6.77 -15.90
C GLU A 246 1.13 -7.86 -16.11
N LYS A 247 2.41 -7.47 -16.19
CA LYS A 247 3.55 -8.37 -16.46
C LYS A 247 3.91 -9.30 -15.30
N SER A 248 3.45 -9.01 -14.08
CA SER A 248 3.68 -9.85 -12.90
C SER A 248 2.53 -10.84 -12.62
N ARG A 249 1.46 -10.86 -13.42
CA ARG A 249 0.32 -11.77 -13.20
C ARG A 249 0.74 -13.19 -13.54
N GLN A 250 0.50 -14.09 -12.61
CA GLN A 250 0.73 -15.52 -12.81
C GLN A 250 -0.49 -16.29 -12.35
N LYS A 251 -1.03 -17.13 -13.24
CA LYS A 251 -2.08 -18.07 -12.86
C LYS A 251 -1.52 -19.11 -11.87
N PRO A 252 -2.38 -19.78 -11.09
CA PRO A 252 -1.93 -20.68 -10.03
C PRO A 252 -0.96 -21.77 -10.54
N GLN A 253 -1.27 -22.46 -11.63
CA GLN A 253 -0.40 -23.48 -12.22
C GLN A 253 0.98 -22.94 -12.64
N GLU A 254 1.00 -21.77 -13.29
CA GLU A 254 2.25 -21.11 -13.70
C GLU A 254 3.09 -20.73 -12.48
N ARG A 255 2.45 -20.17 -11.44
CA ARG A 255 3.12 -19.79 -10.19
C ARG A 255 3.73 -21.02 -9.52
N MET A 256 3.01 -22.15 -9.46
CA MET A 256 3.54 -23.41 -8.92
C MET A 256 4.80 -23.85 -9.67
N ARG A 257 4.77 -23.85 -11.01
CA ARG A 257 5.93 -24.23 -11.84
C ARG A 257 7.13 -23.32 -11.56
N VAL A 258 6.91 -22.00 -11.53
CA VAL A 258 7.97 -21.02 -11.24
C VAL A 258 8.58 -21.23 -9.85
N LEU A 259 7.76 -21.55 -8.84
CA LEU A 259 8.24 -21.83 -7.49
C LEU A 259 9.03 -23.14 -7.41
N SER A 260 8.55 -24.21 -8.06
CA SER A 260 9.29 -25.47 -8.14
C SER A 260 10.64 -25.31 -8.85
N ASP A 261 10.68 -24.54 -9.93
CA ASP A 261 11.93 -24.23 -10.65
C ASP A 261 12.87 -23.39 -9.79
N ALA A 262 12.34 -22.41 -9.05
CA ALA A 262 13.14 -21.58 -8.15
C ALA A 262 13.77 -22.42 -7.02
N LEU A 263 13.01 -23.34 -6.42
CA LEU A 263 13.53 -24.25 -5.38
C LEU A 263 14.63 -25.16 -5.94
N LYS A 264 14.40 -25.77 -7.10
CA LYS A 264 15.41 -26.61 -7.77
C LYS A 264 16.70 -25.85 -8.09
N ARG A 265 16.58 -24.63 -8.61
CA ARG A 265 17.75 -23.78 -8.93
C ARG A 265 18.49 -23.29 -7.69
N SER A 266 17.77 -23.14 -6.58
CA SER A 266 18.38 -22.71 -5.32
C SER A 266 19.27 -23.80 -4.73
N ASP A 267 19.00 -25.08 -5.03
CA ASP A 267 19.80 -26.22 -4.57
C ASP A 267 20.12 -26.16 -3.07
N TYR A 268 19.13 -25.81 -2.25
CA TYR A 268 19.35 -25.62 -0.80
C TYR A 268 19.82 -26.89 -0.12
N ASP A 269 19.48 -28.05 -0.66
CA ASP A 269 19.99 -29.33 -0.18
C ASP A 269 21.51 -29.43 -0.32
N SER A 270 22.18 -28.67 -1.20
CA SER A 270 23.64 -28.66 -1.32
C SER A 270 24.34 -27.75 -0.30
N GLU A 271 23.62 -26.93 0.47
CA GLU A 271 24.22 -25.93 1.38
C GLU A 271 24.78 -26.60 2.66
N PRO A 272 26.10 -26.57 2.89
CA PRO A 272 26.72 -27.27 4.01
C PRO A 272 26.24 -26.81 5.38
N MET A 273 25.91 -25.51 5.54
CA MET A 273 25.43 -24.97 6.81
C MET A 273 24.04 -25.49 7.17
N LEU A 274 23.12 -25.62 6.21
CA LEU A 274 21.79 -26.20 6.47
C LEU A 274 21.88 -27.68 6.87
N ARG A 275 22.71 -28.46 6.16
CA ARG A 275 22.98 -29.86 6.52
C ARG A 275 23.59 -30.01 7.91
N SER A 276 24.54 -29.14 8.27
CA SER A 276 25.17 -29.13 9.59
C SER A 276 24.17 -28.80 10.71
N CYS A 277 23.11 -28.05 10.39
CA CYS A 277 21.97 -27.82 11.29
C CYS A 277 20.95 -28.98 11.31
N GLY A 278 21.15 -30.06 10.54
CA GLY A 278 20.22 -31.18 10.42
C GLY A 278 18.96 -30.86 9.61
N ILE A 279 19.00 -29.84 8.76
CA ILE A 279 17.86 -29.41 7.94
C ILE A 279 17.96 -30.01 6.54
N THR A 280 16.88 -30.64 6.09
CA THR A 280 16.66 -31.10 4.71
C THR A 280 15.36 -30.52 4.19
N ILE A 281 15.32 -30.08 2.93
CA ILE A 281 14.14 -29.38 2.38
C ILE A 281 13.40 -30.30 1.42
N SER A 282 12.09 -30.45 1.63
CA SER A 282 11.26 -31.20 0.70
C SER A 282 11.06 -30.44 -0.62
N ASN A 283 11.07 -31.17 -1.73
CA ASN A 283 10.84 -30.64 -3.08
C ASN A 283 9.35 -30.58 -3.47
N SER A 284 8.45 -31.00 -2.59
CA SER A 284 7.00 -31.00 -2.81
C SER A 284 6.29 -29.92 -2.00
N PHE A 285 5.21 -29.36 -2.55
CA PHE A 285 4.31 -28.50 -1.79
C PHE A 285 3.62 -29.27 -0.67
N THR A 286 3.53 -28.65 0.52
CA THR A 286 2.77 -29.17 1.65
C THR A 286 1.30 -29.35 1.30
N GLN A 287 0.76 -30.55 1.52
CA GLN A 287 -0.66 -30.84 1.31
C GLN A 287 -1.46 -30.47 2.57
N VAL A 288 -2.47 -29.62 2.38
CA VAL A 288 -3.33 -29.11 3.45
C VAL A 288 -4.79 -29.33 3.12
N ASP A 289 -5.59 -29.53 4.16
CA ASP A 289 -7.02 -29.76 4.02
C ASP A 289 -7.74 -28.42 4.18
N GLY A 290 -8.49 -28.01 3.16
CA GLY A 290 -9.26 -26.77 3.17
C GLY A 290 -10.76 -27.06 3.26
N ARG A 291 -11.49 -26.26 4.04
CA ARG A 291 -12.96 -26.26 4.06
C ARG A 291 -13.47 -25.10 3.22
N VAL A 292 -14.61 -25.25 2.54
CA VAL A 292 -15.21 -24.16 1.76
C VAL A 292 -16.51 -23.74 2.44
N LEU A 293 -16.48 -22.58 3.08
CA LEU A 293 -17.67 -22.01 3.72
C LEU A 293 -18.71 -21.64 2.64
N PRO A 294 -20.01 -21.89 2.92
CA PRO A 294 -21.08 -21.50 2.00
C PRO A 294 -21.13 -19.98 1.87
N ALA A 295 -21.41 -19.48 0.65
CA ALA A 295 -21.61 -18.05 0.46
C ALA A 295 -22.87 -17.58 1.22
N PRO A 296 -22.80 -16.49 2.00
CA PRO A 296 -23.95 -15.98 2.72
C PRO A 296 -25.03 -15.49 1.74
N LYS A 297 -26.30 -15.74 2.08
CA LYS A 297 -27.45 -15.26 1.31
C LYS A 297 -27.63 -13.76 1.53
N LEU A 298 -27.98 -13.04 0.47
CA LEU A 298 -28.21 -11.60 0.52
C LEU A 298 -29.70 -11.28 0.34
N LYS A 299 -30.18 -10.26 1.04
CA LYS A 299 -31.44 -9.57 0.75
C LYS A 299 -31.18 -8.37 -0.15
N VAL A 300 -31.97 -8.26 -1.20
CA VAL A 300 -32.04 -7.09 -2.10
C VAL A 300 -33.42 -6.45 -2.01
N GLY A 301 -33.68 -5.40 -2.81
CA GLY A 301 -34.97 -4.71 -2.81
C GLY A 301 -36.16 -5.64 -3.09
N ASN A 302 -37.34 -5.22 -2.66
CA ASN A 302 -38.59 -6.01 -2.70
C ASN A 302 -38.58 -7.30 -1.83
N GLY A 303 -37.60 -7.45 -0.92
CA GLY A 303 -37.51 -8.60 0.00
C GLY A 303 -36.98 -9.88 -0.65
N GLU A 304 -36.49 -9.82 -1.88
CA GLU A 304 -35.98 -10.97 -2.62
C GLU A 304 -34.63 -11.47 -2.07
N ASP A 305 -34.46 -12.79 -2.05
CA ASP A 305 -33.18 -13.43 -1.75
C ASP A 305 -32.29 -13.50 -3.00
N PHE A 306 -31.01 -13.24 -2.81
CA PHE A 306 -29.96 -13.42 -3.80
C PHE A 306 -28.92 -14.41 -3.27
N PHE A 307 -28.50 -15.32 -4.14
CA PHE A 307 -27.51 -16.36 -3.83
C PHE A 307 -26.21 -16.03 -4.58
N PRO A 308 -25.20 -15.46 -3.89
CA PRO A 308 -23.93 -15.15 -4.54
C PRO A 308 -23.27 -16.38 -5.14
N ARG A 309 -22.70 -16.22 -6.33
CA ARG A 309 -21.92 -17.28 -6.99
C ARG A 309 -20.49 -16.81 -7.15
N ASN A 310 -19.53 -17.63 -6.73
CA ASN A 310 -18.10 -17.30 -6.74
C ASN A 310 -17.81 -15.93 -6.09
N GLY A 311 -18.46 -15.64 -4.96
CA GLY A 311 -18.30 -14.37 -4.24
C GLY A 311 -18.77 -13.14 -5.01
N ARG A 312 -19.75 -13.28 -5.92
CA ARG A 312 -20.27 -12.19 -6.75
C ARG A 312 -21.79 -12.18 -6.81
N TRP A 313 -22.32 -10.98 -6.96
CA TRP A 313 -23.72 -10.71 -7.25
C TRP A 313 -23.85 -9.55 -8.24
N THR A 314 -25.06 -9.28 -8.72
CA THR A 314 -25.36 -8.13 -9.57
C THR A 314 -26.72 -7.56 -9.20
N PHE A 315 -26.92 -6.27 -9.49
CA PHE A 315 -28.23 -5.62 -9.37
C PHE A 315 -28.95 -5.56 -10.73
N GLN A 316 -28.66 -6.46 -11.66
CA GLN A 316 -29.38 -6.49 -12.93
C GLN A 316 -30.84 -6.85 -12.66
N ASN A 317 -31.77 -5.97 -13.05
CA ASN A 317 -33.21 -6.09 -12.75
C ASN A 317 -33.54 -6.24 -11.25
N LYS A 318 -32.66 -5.75 -10.35
CA LYS A 318 -32.89 -5.71 -8.91
C LYS A 318 -32.77 -4.28 -8.38
N LYS A 319 -33.48 -4.00 -7.29
CA LYS A 319 -33.44 -2.74 -6.54
C LYS A 319 -32.55 -2.86 -5.30
N PHE A 320 -32.16 -1.72 -4.74
CA PHE A 320 -31.49 -1.66 -3.44
C PHE A 320 -32.44 -2.04 -2.31
N VAL A 321 -31.90 -2.63 -1.24
CA VAL A 321 -32.70 -3.07 -0.09
C VAL A 321 -33.29 -1.88 0.69
N GLU A 322 -32.50 -0.82 0.87
CA GLU A 322 -32.95 0.45 1.44
C GLU A 322 -32.47 1.60 0.54
N PRO A 323 -33.27 2.00 -0.47
CA PRO A 323 -32.90 3.10 -1.34
C PRO A 323 -33.04 4.45 -0.61
N ALA A 324 -31.99 5.27 -0.67
CA ALA A 324 -32.00 6.66 -0.23
C ALA A 324 -32.77 7.56 -1.22
N LYS A 325 -33.01 8.80 -0.80
CA LYS A 325 -33.58 9.86 -1.65
C LYS A 325 -32.47 10.78 -2.14
N ILE A 326 -32.40 11.02 -3.45
CA ILE A 326 -31.53 12.01 -4.06
C ILE A 326 -32.37 13.27 -4.31
N GLN A 327 -32.34 14.17 -3.32
CA GLN A 327 -33.15 15.39 -3.29
C GLN A 327 -32.27 16.59 -2.94
N LYS A 328 -32.69 17.81 -3.31
CA LYS A 328 -31.92 19.05 -3.05
C LYS A 328 -30.44 18.93 -3.46
N TRP A 329 -30.20 18.56 -4.70
CA TRP A 329 -28.86 18.28 -5.21
C TRP A 329 -28.52 19.11 -6.45
N ALA A 330 -27.22 19.24 -6.73
CA ALA A 330 -26.73 19.93 -7.92
C ALA A 330 -25.52 19.19 -8.53
N VAL A 331 -25.24 19.51 -9.79
CA VAL A 331 -24.06 19.02 -10.50
C VAL A 331 -23.03 20.14 -10.61
N VAL A 332 -21.78 19.83 -10.31
CA VAL A 332 -20.67 20.77 -10.33
C VAL A 332 -19.63 20.25 -11.32
N ASN A 333 -19.25 21.05 -12.30
CA ASN A 333 -18.44 20.59 -13.42
C ASN A 333 -17.10 21.32 -13.54
N PHE A 334 -16.00 20.61 -13.24
CA PHE A 334 -14.62 21.02 -13.52
C PHE A 334 -14.06 20.40 -14.81
N SER A 335 -14.87 19.65 -15.56
CA SER A 335 -14.47 18.94 -16.77
C SER A 335 -15.00 19.64 -18.03
N ALA A 336 -14.08 20.11 -18.88
CA ALA A 336 -14.43 20.84 -20.10
C ALA A 336 -15.05 19.98 -21.23
N ARG A 337 -15.09 18.64 -21.10
CA ARG A 337 -15.56 17.72 -22.15
C ARG A 337 -16.54 16.70 -21.57
N CYS A 338 -17.80 17.08 -21.41
CA CYS A 338 -18.85 16.21 -20.88
C CYS A 338 -20.22 16.60 -21.45
N ASP A 339 -20.99 15.63 -21.95
CA ASP A 339 -22.44 15.79 -22.11
C ASP A 339 -23.11 15.61 -20.74
N VAL A 340 -23.19 16.70 -19.98
CA VAL A 340 -23.72 16.68 -18.61
C VAL A 340 -25.21 16.33 -18.61
N ARG A 341 -25.99 16.77 -19.61
CA ARG A 341 -27.43 16.50 -19.69
C ARG A 341 -27.68 15.01 -19.97
N GLY A 342 -26.97 14.42 -20.92
CA GLY A 342 -27.04 12.98 -21.19
C GLY A 342 -26.63 12.16 -19.96
N LEU A 343 -25.56 12.56 -19.28
CA LEU A 343 -25.10 11.91 -18.05
C LEU A 343 -26.16 11.95 -16.93
N ILE A 344 -26.80 13.10 -16.68
CA ILE A 344 -27.86 13.24 -15.68
C ILE A 344 -29.03 12.34 -16.05
N ARG A 345 -29.49 12.38 -17.31
CA ARG A 345 -30.60 11.52 -17.78
C ARG A 345 -30.31 10.05 -17.54
N ASP A 346 -29.12 9.60 -17.91
CA ASP A 346 -28.74 8.18 -17.79
C ASP A 346 -28.57 7.76 -16.32
N LEU A 347 -28.01 8.65 -15.48
CA LEU A 347 -27.90 8.44 -14.04
C LEU A 347 -29.27 8.35 -13.37
N THR A 348 -30.19 9.28 -13.66
CA THR A 348 -31.55 9.30 -13.11
C THR A 348 -32.34 8.05 -13.51
N ARG A 349 -32.31 7.69 -14.80
CA ARG A 349 -32.92 6.45 -15.30
C ARG A 349 -32.42 5.22 -14.52
N LEU A 350 -31.10 5.11 -14.33
CA LEU A 350 -30.53 3.99 -13.60
C LEU A 350 -30.85 4.05 -12.10
N ALA A 351 -30.89 5.24 -11.51
CA ALA A 351 -31.25 5.43 -10.11
C ALA A 351 -32.68 4.93 -9.84
N GLU A 352 -33.64 5.33 -10.67
CA GLU A 352 -35.03 4.86 -10.61
C GLU A 352 -35.14 3.34 -10.78
N MET A 353 -34.39 2.76 -11.73
CA MET A 353 -34.31 1.30 -11.89
C MET A 353 -33.75 0.58 -10.65
N LYS A 354 -32.95 1.25 -9.82
CA LYS A 354 -32.46 0.72 -8.52
C LYS A 354 -33.36 1.07 -7.34
N GLY A 355 -34.48 1.75 -7.58
CA GLY A 355 -35.46 2.14 -6.56
C GLY A 355 -35.12 3.43 -5.82
N LEU A 356 -34.10 4.18 -6.26
CA LEU A 356 -33.77 5.49 -5.70
C LEU A 356 -34.79 6.53 -6.17
N LEU A 357 -35.39 7.24 -5.23
CA LEU A 357 -36.22 8.41 -5.54
C LEU A 357 -35.30 9.58 -5.85
N THR A 358 -35.32 10.05 -7.09
CA THR A 358 -34.38 11.07 -7.60
C THR A 358 -35.17 12.26 -8.14
N GLU A 359 -34.96 13.44 -7.52
CA GLU A 359 -35.43 14.71 -8.07
C GLU A 359 -34.50 15.17 -9.20
N GLN A 360 -34.96 16.10 -10.05
CA GLN A 360 -34.04 16.76 -10.98
C GLN A 360 -33.01 17.60 -10.21
N PRO A 361 -31.74 17.67 -10.66
CA PRO A 361 -30.77 18.55 -10.03
C PRO A 361 -31.23 20.00 -10.17
N PHE A 362 -31.02 20.81 -9.14
CA PHE A 362 -31.44 22.21 -9.11
C PHE A 362 -30.74 23.03 -10.20
N GLU A 363 -29.44 22.82 -10.37
CA GLU A 363 -28.60 23.56 -11.31
C GLU A 363 -27.40 22.68 -11.75
N VAL A 364 -26.87 22.97 -12.93
CA VAL A 364 -25.54 22.54 -13.36
C VAL A 364 -24.59 23.73 -13.28
N ILE A 365 -23.62 23.68 -12.38
CA ILE A 365 -22.69 24.78 -12.11
C ILE A 365 -21.37 24.47 -12.78
N GLU A 366 -21.05 25.27 -13.79
CA GLU A 366 -19.86 25.13 -14.61
C GLU A 366 -18.69 25.96 -14.06
N GLU A 367 -17.47 25.43 -14.15
CA GLU A 367 -16.27 26.18 -13.80
C GLU A 367 -16.05 27.36 -14.75
N SER A 368 -15.94 28.55 -14.15
CA SER A 368 -15.59 29.77 -14.89
C SER A 368 -14.25 29.60 -15.64
N PRO A 369 -14.20 29.87 -16.96
CA PRO A 369 -12.99 29.74 -17.76
C PRO A 369 -11.80 30.55 -17.23
N GLN A 370 -12.06 31.65 -16.51
CA GLN A 370 -11.03 32.55 -15.97
C GLN A 370 -10.14 31.86 -14.92
N PHE A 371 -10.70 30.94 -14.13
CA PHE A 371 -10.00 30.30 -13.02
C PHE A 371 -9.40 28.94 -13.36
N ARG A 372 -9.58 28.41 -14.57
CA ARG A 372 -9.09 27.06 -14.96
C ARG A 372 -7.59 26.85 -14.78
N ARG A 373 -6.82 27.94 -14.82
CA ARG A 373 -5.36 27.94 -14.63
C ARG A 373 -4.92 28.33 -13.21
N ALA A 374 -5.87 28.67 -12.33
CA ALA A 374 -5.59 29.00 -10.94
C ALA A 374 -5.23 27.73 -10.14
N PRO A 375 -4.60 27.88 -8.97
CA PRO A 375 -4.34 26.75 -8.07
C PRO A 375 -5.62 25.97 -7.72
N PRO A 376 -5.52 24.64 -7.50
CA PRO A 376 -6.69 23.79 -7.23
C PRO A 376 -7.59 24.26 -6.08
N ALA A 377 -7.01 24.76 -4.98
CA ALA A 377 -7.77 25.29 -3.85
C ALA A 377 -8.61 26.51 -4.25
N VAL A 378 -8.01 27.48 -4.95
CA VAL A 378 -8.69 28.69 -5.45
C VAL A 378 -9.84 28.33 -6.39
N ARG A 379 -9.62 27.35 -7.28
CA ARG A 379 -10.67 26.84 -8.19
C ARG A 379 -11.87 26.30 -7.44
N VAL A 380 -11.63 25.53 -6.36
CA VAL A 380 -12.69 25.01 -5.49
C VAL A 380 -13.38 26.14 -4.74
N ASP A 381 -12.63 27.14 -4.26
CA ASP A 381 -13.21 28.28 -3.55
C ASP A 381 -14.16 29.08 -4.43
N LYS A 382 -13.74 29.42 -5.65
CA LYS A 382 -14.57 30.11 -6.64
C LYS A 382 -15.78 29.29 -7.07
N MET A 383 -15.63 27.96 -7.16
CA MET A 383 -16.78 27.11 -7.41
C MET A 383 -17.81 27.17 -6.27
N PHE A 384 -17.36 27.25 -5.01
CA PHE A 384 -18.26 27.38 -3.87
C PHE A 384 -18.98 28.74 -3.83
N GLU A 385 -18.33 29.82 -4.25
CA GLU A 385 -18.99 31.13 -4.43
C GLU A 385 -20.16 31.01 -5.43
N GLU A 386 -19.95 30.33 -6.56
CA GLU A 386 -20.99 30.06 -7.57
C GLU A 386 -22.12 29.17 -7.02
N ILE A 387 -21.79 28.15 -6.23
CA ILE A 387 -22.77 27.28 -5.56
C ILE A 387 -23.66 28.09 -4.61
N GLN A 388 -23.07 28.95 -3.79
CA GLN A 388 -23.81 29.79 -2.86
C GLN A 388 -24.68 30.84 -3.56
N ALA A 389 -24.22 31.36 -4.71
CA ALA A 389 -24.97 32.36 -5.47
C ALA A 389 -26.16 31.76 -6.23
N LYS A 390 -26.03 30.54 -6.76
CA LYS A 390 -27.04 29.91 -7.63
C LYS A 390 -28.05 29.04 -6.88
N LEU A 391 -27.64 28.42 -5.78
CA LEU A 391 -28.53 27.54 -5.03
C LEU A 391 -29.33 28.32 -3.98
N PRO A 392 -30.63 28.03 -3.79
CA PRO A 392 -31.50 28.74 -2.85
C PRO A 392 -31.21 28.40 -1.38
N GLY A 393 -30.28 27.48 -1.13
CA GLY A 393 -29.88 27.01 0.19
C GLY A 393 -28.85 25.89 0.09
N ALA A 394 -28.41 25.38 1.24
CA ALA A 394 -27.42 24.31 1.29
C ALA A 394 -27.95 23.02 0.63
N PRO A 395 -27.26 22.47 -0.39
CA PRO A 395 -27.65 21.21 -1.00
C PRO A 395 -27.36 20.04 -0.05
N LEU A 396 -28.15 18.97 -0.15
CA LEU A 396 -27.89 17.72 0.57
C LEU A 396 -26.85 16.85 -0.15
N PHE A 397 -26.72 17.02 -1.47
CA PHE A 397 -25.81 16.23 -2.30
C PHE A 397 -25.20 17.04 -3.45
N LEU A 398 -23.91 16.85 -3.71
CA LEU A 398 -23.22 17.41 -4.87
C LEU A 398 -22.52 16.32 -5.70
N LEU A 399 -22.90 16.21 -6.97
CA LEU A 399 -22.20 15.40 -7.97
C LEU A 399 -21.11 16.24 -8.64
N CYS A 400 -19.85 15.92 -8.37
CA CYS A 400 -18.69 16.66 -8.87
C CYS A 400 -18.03 15.95 -10.06
N LEU A 401 -18.00 16.60 -11.22
CA LEU A 401 -17.35 16.11 -12.43
C LEU A 401 -15.91 16.62 -12.47
N ILE A 402 -14.95 15.69 -12.48
CA ILE A 402 -13.52 15.99 -12.50
C ILE A 402 -12.87 15.57 -13.83
N PRO A 403 -11.87 16.32 -14.33
CA PRO A 403 -11.28 16.04 -15.64
C PRO A 403 -10.46 14.75 -15.66
N GLU A 404 -9.93 14.32 -14.51
CA GLU A 404 -9.02 13.18 -14.41
C GLU A 404 -9.48 12.17 -13.36
N ARG A 405 -9.40 10.88 -13.70
CA ARG A 405 -9.84 9.80 -12.80
C ARG A 405 -8.88 9.53 -11.65
N LYS A 406 -7.57 9.76 -11.84
CA LYS A 406 -6.52 9.46 -10.87
C LYS A 406 -5.70 10.71 -10.62
N ASN A 407 -5.34 10.98 -9.37
CA ASN A 407 -4.48 12.11 -8.96
C ASN A 407 -5.01 13.49 -9.36
N CYS A 408 -6.33 13.66 -9.48
CA CYS A 408 -6.90 14.98 -9.72
C CYS A 408 -6.66 15.88 -8.50
N GLU A 409 -5.90 16.96 -8.68
CA GLU A 409 -5.53 17.87 -7.58
C GLU A 409 -6.73 18.61 -6.97
N ILE A 410 -7.84 18.72 -7.71
CA ILE A 410 -9.11 19.28 -7.23
C ILE A 410 -9.76 18.40 -6.16
N TYR A 411 -9.53 17.08 -6.18
CA TYR A 411 -10.23 16.14 -5.32
C TYR A 411 -10.03 16.41 -3.82
N GLY A 412 -8.79 16.71 -3.40
CA GLY A 412 -8.45 16.96 -2.00
C GLY A 412 -9.17 18.21 -1.45
N PRO A 413 -8.93 19.40 -2.02
CA PRO A 413 -9.60 20.64 -1.62
C PRO A 413 -11.13 20.54 -1.72
N TRP A 414 -11.65 19.90 -2.78
CA TRP A 414 -13.10 19.69 -2.95
C TRP A 414 -13.70 18.88 -1.80
N LYS A 415 -13.05 17.78 -1.41
CA LYS A 415 -13.52 16.94 -0.31
C LYS A 415 -13.39 17.63 1.04
N LYS A 416 -12.30 18.36 1.28
CA LYS A 416 -12.12 19.15 2.50
C LYS A 416 -13.24 20.17 2.66
N LYS A 417 -13.46 21.00 1.64
CA LYS A 417 -14.48 22.06 1.67
C LYS A 417 -15.89 21.49 1.89
N ASN A 418 -16.24 20.42 1.18
CA ASN A 418 -17.54 19.78 1.36
C ASN A 418 -17.70 19.13 2.74
N LEU A 419 -16.72 18.36 3.24
CA LEU A 419 -16.93 17.51 4.41
C LEU A 419 -16.59 18.18 5.75
N SER A 420 -15.63 19.10 5.77
CA SER A 420 -15.19 19.81 6.98
C SER A 420 -15.77 21.21 7.11
N ASP A 421 -15.99 21.92 6.00
CA ASP A 421 -16.42 23.32 6.09
C ASP A 421 -17.95 23.45 6.00
N TYR A 422 -18.59 22.74 5.05
CA TYR A 422 -20.04 22.87 4.78
C TYR A 422 -20.88 21.66 5.20
N GLY A 423 -20.27 20.48 5.34
CA GLY A 423 -20.99 19.27 5.68
C GLY A 423 -21.92 18.76 4.57
N ILE A 424 -21.48 18.83 3.32
CA ILE A 424 -22.26 18.39 2.15
C ILE A 424 -21.76 17.03 1.69
N ILE A 425 -22.69 16.10 1.48
CA ILE A 425 -22.36 14.79 0.91
C ILE A 425 -22.00 14.96 -0.56
N THR A 426 -20.86 14.41 -0.99
CA THR A 426 -20.42 14.57 -2.38
C THR A 426 -19.86 13.29 -3.01
N GLN A 427 -20.15 13.11 -4.29
CA GLN A 427 -19.61 12.05 -5.13
C GLN A 427 -18.88 12.64 -6.34
N CYS A 428 -17.63 12.25 -6.56
CA CYS A 428 -16.86 12.64 -7.74
C CYS A 428 -16.98 11.60 -8.87
N LEU A 429 -16.99 12.05 -10.12
CA LEU A 429 -17.03 11.22 -11.33
C LEU A 429 -16.10 11.82 -12.41
N CYS A 430 -15.40 10.95 -13.15
CA CYS A 430 -14.66 11.36 -14.34
C CYS A 430 -15.42 10.92 -15.62
N PRO A 431 -15.78 11.84 -16.54
CA PRO A 431 -16.72 11.56 -17.63
C PRO A 431 -16.13 10.87 -18.88
N LEU A 432 -14.86 10.42 -18.86
CA LEU A 432 -14.18 9.93 -20.08
C LEU A 432 -14.65 8.56 -20.62
N ARG A 433 -15.19 7.68 -19.77
CA ARG A 433 -15.60 6.30 -20.13
C ARG A 433 -16.78 5.84 -19.27
N VAL A 434 -17.91 6.53 -19.41
CA VAL A 434 -19.13 6.25 -18.65
C VAL A 434 -20.00 5.23 -19.39
N ASN A 435 -20.45 4.20 -18.67
CA ASN A 435 -21.42 3.22 -19.14
C ASN A 435 -22.36 2.82 -17.98
N ASP A 436 -23.41 2.05 -18.28
CA ASP A 436 -24.42 1.67 -17.28
C ASP A 436 -23.83 0.93 -16.07
N GLN A 437 -22.82 0.09 -16.27
CA GLN A 437 -22.14 -0.61 -15.17
C GLN A 437 -21.35 0.36 -14.28
N TYR A 438 -20.69 1.35 -14.89
CA TYR A 438 -19.97 2.40 -14.18
C TYR A 438 -20.92 3.28 -13.36
N LEU A 439 -22.04 3.70 -13.96
CA LEU A 439 -23.08 4.49 -13.27
C LEU A 439 -23.77 3.66 -12.17
N THR A 440 -24.04 2.38 -12.39
CA THR A 440 -24.58 1.50 -11.34
C THR A 440 -23.62 1.42 -10.15
N ASN A 441 -22.32 1.26 -10.39
CA ASN A 441 -21.32 1.27 -9.31
C ASN A 441 -21.18 2.65 -8.64
N LEU A 442 -21.46 3.74 -9.35
CA LEU A 442 -21.55 5.08 -8.78
C LEU A 442 -22.77 5.18 -7.85
N LEU A 443 -23.92 4.66 -8.27
CA LEU A 443 -25.16 4.66 -7.49
C LEU A 443 -25.04 3.84 -6.19
N LEU A 444 -24.28 2.74 -6.20
CA LEU A 444 -23.96 2.00 -4.96
C LEU A 444 -23.33 2.93 -3.91
N LYS A 445 -22.41 3.80 -4.35
CA LYS A 445 -21.74 4.76 -3.47
C LYS A 445 -22.65 5.90 -3.03
N ILE A 446 -23.42 6.45 -3.97
CA ILE A 446 -24.35 7.54 -3.68
C ILE A 446 -25.38 7.08 -2.65
N ASN A 447 -25.97 5.89 -2.85
CA ASN A 447 -26.94 5.33 -1.92
C ASN A 447 -26.36 5.18 -0.50
N ALA A 448 -25.19 4.54 -0.37
CA ALA A 448 -24.52 4.34 0.92
C ALA A 448 -24.17 5.66 1.62
N LYS A 449 -23.71 6.67 0.88
CA LYS A 449 -23.39 7.99 1.42
C LYS A 449 -24.61 8.74 1.94
N LEU A 450 -25.73 8.61 1.24
CA LEU A 450 -27.01 9.20 1.64
C LEU A 450 -27.75 8.37 2.70
N GLY A 451 -27.10 7.37 3.29
CA GLY A 451 -27.63 6.57 4.41
C GLY A 451 -28.41 5.32 3.99
N GLY A 452 -28.57 5.06 2.70
CA GLY A 452 -29.20 3.85 2.19
C GLY A 452 -28.32 2.59 2.31
N LEU A 453 -28.91 1.44 2.02
CA LEU A 453 -28.23 0.15 1.95
C LEU A 453 -28.52 -0.51 0.60
N ASN A 454 -27.47 -1.02 -0.03
CA ASN A 454 -27.57 -1.66 -1.35
C ASN A 454 -28.07 -3.09 -1.20
N SER A 455 -27.48 -3.83 -0.27
CA SER A 455 -27.86 -5.20 0.12
C SER A 455 -27.56 -5.44 1.59
N LEU A 456 -28.25 -6.43 2.17
CA LEU A 456 -28.08 -6.92 3.54
C LEU A 456 -27.83 -8.43 3.51
N LEU A 457 -27.28 -9.02 4.57
CA LEU A 457 -27.31 -10.48 4.70
C LEU A 457 -28.72 -10.91 5.13
N THR A 458 -29.20 -12.07 4.67
CA THR A 458 -30.50 -12.61 5.14
C THR A 458 -30.49 -12.86 6.65
N VAL A 459 -29.34 -13.28 7.20
CA VAL A 459 -29.14 -13.47 8.65
C VAL A 459 -29.06 -12.14 9.42
N GLU A 460 -28.59 -11.07 8.77
CA GLU A 460 -28.57 -9.71 9.34
C GLU A 460 -29.98 -9.11 9.37
N HIS A 461 -30.79 -9.37 8.34
CA HIS A 461 -32.18 -8.92 8.26
C HIS A 461 -33.11 -9.64 9.27
N SER A 462 -32.78 -10.87 9.66
CA SER A 462 -33.54 -11.70 10.62
C SER A 462 -32.94 -11.75 12.03
N PRO A 463 -32.17 -10.73 12.43
CA PRO A 463 -31.26 -10.71 13.58
C PRO A 463 -30.71 -12.07 14.07
N SER A 464 -30.15 -12.89 13.18
CA SER A 464 -29.78 -14.28 13.46
C SER A 464 -28.28 -14.57 13.31
N ILE A 465 -27.42 -13.54 13.30
CA ILE A 465 -25.97 -13.74 13.27
C ILE A 465 -25.53 -14.33 14.62
N PRO A 466 -24.86 -15.50 14.64
CA PRO A 466 -24.38 -16.12 15.87
C PRO A 466 -23.56 -15.14 16.70
N VAL A 467 -23.81 -15.13 18.01
CA VAL A 467 -23.17 -14.26 19.01
C VAL A 467 -23.50 -12.77 18.84
N VAL A 468 -23.20 -12.17 17.68
CA VAL A 468 -23.35 -10.74 17.37
C VAL A 468 -24.77 -10.23 17.53
N SER A 469 -25.79 -10.99 17.10
CA SER A 469 -27.19 -10.55 17.19
C SER A 469 -27.82 -10.78 18.57
N LYS A 470 -27.14 -11.48 19.50
CA LYS A 470 -27.70 -11.84 20.81
C LYS A 470 -27.63 -10.71 21.84
N VAL A 471 -26.55 -9.92 21.80
CA VAL A 471 -26.31 -8.79 22.71
C VAL A 471 -25.75 -7.60 21.94
N PRO A 472 -25.98 -6.34 22.38
CA PRO A 472 -25.36 -5.14 21.81
C PRO A 472 -23.87 -5.33 21.51
N THR A 473 -23.54 -5.48 20.24
CA THR A 473 -22.18 -5.78 19.77
C THR A 473 -21.72 -4.71 18.80
N MET A 474 -20.58 -4.10 19.10
CA MET A 474 -19.92 -3.11 18.25
C MET A 474 -18.76 -3.78 17.50
N ILE A 475 -18.66 -3.55 16.19
CA ILE A 475 -17.58 -4.08 15.35
C ILE A 475 -16.71 -2.92 14.88
N LEU A 476 -15.43 -2.97 15.23
CA LEU A 476 -14.41 -1.99 14.90
C LEU A 476 -13.50 -2.48 13.77
N GLY A 477 -13.11 -1.56 12.90
CA GLY A 477 -12.03 -1.75 11.92
C GLY A 477 -10.98 -0.68 12.05
N MET A 478 -9.70 -1.06 12.12
CA MET A 478 -8.58 -0.17 12.39
C MET A 478 -7.49 -0.35 11.33
N ASP A 479 -7.04 0.76 10.73
CA ASP A 479 -5.94 0.80 9.75
C ASP A 479 -5.10 2.07 9.95
N VAL A 480 -3.80 1.96 9.66
CA VAL A 480 -2.86 3.09 9.65
C VAL A 480 -2.20 3.17 8.27
N SER A 481 -2.36 4.32 7.61
CA SER A 481 -1.74 4.59 6.32
C SER A 481 -0.52 5.50 6.47
N HIS A 482 0.61 5.09 5.90
CA HIS A 482 1.82 5.89 5.84
C HIS A 482 2.00 6.60 4.48
N GLY A 483 2.84 7.65 4.46
CA GLY A 483 3.28 8.31 3.23
C GLY A 483 4.02 7.38 2.26
N SER A 484 4.12 7.79 0.99
CA SER A 484 4.81 7.00 -0.04
C SER A 484 6.32 6.81 0.29
N PRO A 485 6.92 5.65 -0.06
CA PRO A 485 8.34 5.39 0.17
C PRO A 485 9.23 6.52 -0.38
N GLY A 486 10.10 7.06 0.48
CA GLY A 486 11.00 8.17 0.13
C GLY A 486 10.57 9.55 0.65
N HIS A 487 9.36 9.68 1.21
CA HIS A 487 8.93 10.87 1.95
C HIS A 487 8.93 10.54 3.44
N SER A 488 9.96 10.95 4.17
CA SER A 488 10.11 10.64 5.60
C SER A 488 9.20 11.47 6.52
N ASP A 489 8.74 12.62 6.04
CA ASP A 489 8.22 13.69 6.89
C ASP A 489 6.68 13.77 6.84
N ILE A 490 6.03 12.94 6.01
CA ILE A 490 4.57 12.90 5.90
C ILE A 490 3.99 12.16 7.12
N PRO A 491 3.01 12.75 7.82
CA PRO A 491 2.37 12.10 8.97
C PRO A 491 1.67 10.80 8.58
N SER A 492 1.57 9.87 9.53
CA SER A 492 0.72 8.69 9.35
C SER A 492 -0.73 9.07 9.65
N ILE A 493 -1.67 8.34 9.07
CA ILE A 493 -3.10 8.59 9.22
C ILE A 493 -3.74 7.33 9.79
N ALA A 494 -4.21 7.42 11.04
CA ALA A 494 -5.01 6.39 11.68
C ALA A 494 -6.48 6.59 11.38
N ALA A 495 -7.17 5.52 11.00
CA ALA A 495 -8.61 5.48 10.86
C ALA A 495 -9.20 4.33 11.66
N VAL A 496 -10.26 4.64 12.42
CA VAL A 496 -11.08 3.64 13.10
C VAL A 496 -12.51 3.79 12.61
N VAL A 497 -13.12 2.68 12.22
CA VAL A 497 -14.53 2.61 11.85
C VAL A 497 -15.31 1.80 12.86
N SER A 498 -16.58 2.14 13.06
CA SER A 498 -17.50 1.41 13.92
C SER A 498 -18.76 1.05 13.18
N SER A 499 -19.27 -0.17 13.41
CA SER A 499 -20.64 -0.53 13.05
C SER A 499 -21.65 0.37 13.76
N ARG A 500 -22.84 0.52 13.15
CA ARG A 500 -23.94 1.35 13.66
C ARG A 500 -25.25 0.57 13.61
N GLN A 501 -26.23 1.02 14.40
CA GLN A 501 -27.60 0.50 14.37
C GLN A 501 -27.65 -1.01 14.61
N TRP A 502 -27.05 -1.46 15.71
CA TRP A 502 -27.12 -2.86 16.13
C TRP A 502 -28.58 -3.35 16.11
N PRO A 503 -28.87 -4.56 15.56
CA PRO A 503 -27.94 -5.65 15.23
C PRO A 503 -27.36 -5.64 13.79
N LEU A 504 -27.44 -4.53 13.06
CA LEU A 504 -26.87 -4.43 11.71
C LEU A 504 -25.33 -4.41 11.74
N ILE A 505 -24.73 -5.02 10.72
CA ILE A 505 -23.28 -5.07 10.48
C ILE A 505 -22.89 -4.46 9.12
N SER A 506 -23.85 -3.89 8.38
CA SER A 506 -23.67 -3.29 7.05
C SER A 506 -23.49 -1.76 7.06
N ARG A 507 -23.74 -1.08 8.19
CA ARG A 507 -23.62 0.39 8.33
C ARG A 507 -22.44 0.76 9.22
N TYR A 508 -21.64 1.73 8.77
CA TYR A 508 -20.45 2.16 9.49
C TYR A 508 -20.30 3.68 9.56
N ARG A 509 -19.61 4.15 10.60
CA ARG A 509 -19.03 5.49 10.75
C ARG A 509 -17.51 5.37 10.77
N ALA A 510 -16.80 6.44 10.41
CA ALA A 510 -15.34 6.51 10.52
C ALA A 510 -14.90 7.76 11.28
N THR A 511 -13.86 7.61 12.10
CA THR A 511 -13.11 8.71 12.72
C THR A 511 -11.65 8.57 12.33
N VAL A 512 -11.01 9.67 11.96
CA VAL A 512 -9.64 9.70 11.42
C VAL A 512 -8.79 10.71 12.18
N ARG A 513 -7.54 10.36 12.45
CA ARG A 513 -6.54 11.20 13.12
C ARG A 513 -5.19 11.09 12.41
N THR A 514 -4.42 12.16 12.53
CA THR A 514 -3.00 12.18 12.16
C THR A 514 -2.15 11.80 13.35
N GLN A 515 -1.05 11.12 13.09
CA GLN A 515 -0.03 10.79 14.07
C GLN A 515 1.35 10.90 13.46
N SER A 516 2.38 10.74 14.31
CA SER A 516 3.78 10.89 13.88
C SER A 516 4.13 9.98 12.68
N PRO A 517 5.03 10.42 11.78
CA PRO A 517 5.44 9.65 10.61
C PRO A 517 5.92 8.23 10.97
N LYS A 518 5.42 7.22 10.26
CA LYS A 518 5.78 5.80 10.39
C LYS A 518 5.47 5.16 11.75
N VAL A 519 4.67 5.79 12.59
CA VAL A 519 4.12 5.14 13.79
C VAL A 519 2.94 4.27 13.36
N GLU A 520 3.02 2.98 13.69
CA GLU A 520 1.97 1.99 13.37
C GLU A 520 0.91 1.89 14.46
N MET A 521 1.26 1.98 15.74
CA MET A 521 0.29 1.92 16.85
C MET A 521 -0.53 3.20 16.91
N ILE A 522 -1.85 3.08 17.06
CA ILE A 522 -2.74 4.25 17.15
C ILE A 522 -2.64 4.85 18.56
N ASP A 523 -2.11 6.07 18.65
CA ASP A 523 -1.86 6.81 19.89
C ASP A 523 -3.06 7.65 20.36
N SER A 524 -4.06 7.84 19.50
CA SER A 524 -5.21 8.70 19.74
C SER A 524 -6.51 7.92 19.95
N LEU A 525 -6.46 6.66 20.36
CA LEU A 525 -7.67 5.87 20.65
C LEU A 525 -8.38 6.42 21.88
N PHE A 526 -7.60 6.74 22.91
CA PHE A 526 -8.01 7.49 24.10
C PHE A 526 -7.08 8.69 24.29
N LYS A 527 -7.64 9.86 24.59
CA LYS A 527 -6.89 11.10 24.80
C LYS A 527 -7.61 11.96 25.83
N LYS A 528 -7.36 11.70 27.10
CA LYS A 528 -7.86 12.51 28.22
C LYS A 528 -7.40 13.96 28.08
N VAL A 529 -8.37 14.89 28.06
CA VAL A 529 -8.13 16.34 28.04
C VAL A 529 -8.43 16.96 29.41
N SER A 530 -9.45 16.45 30.10
CA SER A 530 -9.77 16.82 31.49
C SER A 530 -10.36 15.62 32.23
N ASP A 531 -10.71 15.78 33.51
CA ASP A 531 -11.33 14.69 34.29
C ASP A 531 -12.69 14.23 33.75
N ASN A 532 -13.36 15.05 32.94
CA ASN A 532 -14.67 14.74 32.36
C ASN A 532 -14.67 14.74 30.82
N GLU A 533 -13.52 14.97 30.19
CA GLU A 533 -13.41 15.10 28.74
C GLU A 533 -12.27 14.24 28.17
N ASP A 534 -12.64 13.46 27.17
CA ASP A 534 -11.75 12.68 26.31
C ASP A 534 -11.98 13.10 24.86
N GLU A 535 -10.91 13.32 24.11
CA GLU A 535 -10.94 13.64 22.66
C GLU A 535 -10.49 12.46 21.78
N GLY A 536 -10.35 11.28 22.39
CA GLY A 536 -10.00 10.03 21.74
C GLY A 536 -11.01 9.59 20.68
N ILE A 537 -10.53 8.82 19.72
CA ILE A 537 -11.34 8.28 18.63
C ILE A 537 -12.48 7.41 19.19
N ILE A 538 -12.19 6.60 20.20
CA ILE A 538 -13.13 5.59 20.71
C ILE A 538 -14.36 6.25 21.32
N ARG A 539 -14.21 7.35 22.06
CA ARG A 539 -15.37 8.08 22.62
C ARG A 539 -16.36 8.51 21.54
N GLU A 540 -15.90 9.07 20.42
CA GLU A 540 -16.80 9.47 19.33
C GLU A 540 -17.61 8.28 18.80
N LEU A 541 -16.94 7.14 18.63
CA LEU A 541 -17.58 5.92 18.10
C LEU A 541 -18.55 5.31 19.12
N LEU A 542 -18.22 5.34 20.42
CA LEU A 542 -19.09 4.83 21.49
C LEU A 542 -20.36 5.65 21.64
N LEU A 543 -20.25 6.99 21.60
CA LEU A 543 -21.40 7.88 21.64
C LEU A 543 -22.31 7.68 20.42
N ASP A 544 -21.72 7.54 19.23
CA ASP A 544 -22.46 7.27 18.01
C ASP A 544 -23.16 5.90 18.03
N PHE A 545 -22.49 4.86 18.52
CA PHE A 545 -23.09 3.54 18.70
C PHE A 545 -24.27 3.60 19.67
N TYR A 546 -24.11 4.26 20.81
CA TYR A 546 -25.16 4.43 21.81
C TYR A 546 -26.40 5.12 21.21
N VAL A 547 -26.22 6.24 20.50
CA VAL A 547 -27.31 6.97 19.87
C VAL A 547 -27.98 6.14 18.75
N SER A 548 -27.18 5.46 17.92
CA SER A 548 -27.70 4.72 16.76
C SER A 548 -28.31 3.35 17.11
N SER A 549 -27.98 2.78 18.27
CA SER A 549 -28.36 1.41 18.67
C SER A 549 -29.40 1.35 19.79
N GLY A 550 -30.27 2.37 19.84
CA GLY A 550 -31.38 2.43 20.78
C GLY A 550 -30.96 2.74 22.22
N LYS A 551 -29.95 3.60 22.40
CA LYS A 551 -29.42 4.01 23.72
C LYS A 551 -28.91 2.82 24.55
N ARG A 552 -28.24 1.87 23.89
CA ARG A 552 -27.57 0.74 24.54
C ARG A 552 -26.07 0.85 24.38
N LYS A 553 -25.35 0.63 25.48
CA LYS A 553 -23.89 0.47 25.46
C LYS A 553 -23.57 -0.89 24.85
N PRO A 554 -22.44 -1.05 24.14
CA PRO A 554 -22.01 -2.36 23.70
C PRO A 554 -21.69 -3.24 24.92
N ASP A 555 -22.22 -4.45 24.95
CA ASP A 555 -21.80 -5.51 25.87
C ASP A 555 -20.57 -6.24 25.33
N GLN A 556 -20.34 -6.15 24.01
CA GLN A 556 -19.23 -6.77 23.30
C GLN A 556 -18.63 -5.81 22.27
N ILE A 557 -17.30 -5.82 22.13
CA ILE A 557 -16.56 -5.06 21.12
C ILE A 557 -15.61 -6.00 20.37
N ILE A 558 -15.84 -6.17 19.07
CA ILE A 558 -15.01 -6.98 18.17
C ILE A 558 -14.12 -6.06 17.36
N ILE A 559 -12.81 -6.24 17.45
CA ILE A 559 -11.80 -5.37 16.87
C ILE A 559 -11.06 -6.09 15.75
N PHE A 560 -11.12 -5.53 14.54
CA PHE A 560 -10.31 -5.96 13.40
C PHE A 560 -9.20 -4.96 13.11
N ARG A 561 -7.94 -5.41 13.22
CA ARG A 561 -6.74 -4.58 13.01
C ARG A 561 -5.95 -5.03 11.77
N ASP A 562 -5.71 -4.13 10.82
CA ASP A 562 -4.86 -4.37 9.63
C ASP A 562 -3.58 -3.54 9.72
N GLY A 563 -2.47 -4.02 9.16
CA GLY A 563 -1.21 -3.26 9.06
C GLY A 563 -0.08 -3.70 10.00
N VAL A 564 -0.39 -4.50 11.02
CA VAL A 564 0.58 -4.92 12.05
C VAL A 564 1.24 -6.26 11.73
N SER A 565 2.53 -6.36 12.04
CA SER A 565 3.32 -7.59 11.95
C SER A 565 3.23 -8.42 13.24
N GLU A 566 3.60 -9.71 13.18
CA GLU A 566 3.61 -10.61 14.36
C GLU A 566 4.40 -10.04 15.55
N SER A 567 5.51 -9.35 15.29
CA SER A 567 6.32 -8.71 16.35
C SER A 567 5.60 -7.56 17.08
N GLN A 568 4.48 -7.08 16.56
CA GLN A 568 3.70 -5.98 17.13
C GLN A 568 2.41 -6.45 17.79
N PHE A 569 2.10 -7.76 17.77
CA PHE A 569 0.84 -8.27 18.35
C PHE A 569 0.67 -7.91 19.83
N MET A 570 1.74 -8.02 20.62
CA MET A 570 1.71 -7.61 22.03
C MET A 570 1.53 -6.10 22.22
N GLN A 571 1.99 -5.28 21.26
CA GLN A 571 1.75 -3.83 21.31
C GLN A 571 0.28 -3.50 21.03
N VAL A 572 -0.39 -4.24 20.15
CA VAL A 572 -1.84 -4.07 19.93
C VAL A 572 -2.61 -4.35 21.23
N LEU A 573 -2.26 -5.41 21.96
CA LEU A 573 -2.91 -5.73 23.23
C LEU A 573 -2.57 -4.71 24.33
N ASN A 574 -1.29 -4.46 24.58
CA ASN A 574 -0.85 -3.66 25.73
C ASN A 574 -0.91 -2.13 25.50
N ILE A 575 -1.29 -1.68 24.30
CA ILE A 575 -1.35 -0.25 23.97
C ILE A 575 -2.70 0.10 23.35
N GLU A 576 -3.10 -0.59 22.28
CA GLU A 576 -4.35 -0.23 21.58
C GLU A 576 -5.58 -0.72 22.34
N LEU A 577 -5.62 -1.98 22.78
CA LEU A 577 -6.74 -2.52 23.55
C LEU A 577 -6.87 -1.82 24.92
N ASP A 578 -5.77 -1.58 25.63
CA ASP A 578 -5.77 -0.86 26.90
C ASP A 578 -6.39 0.55 26.78
N GLN A 579 -6.03 1.31 25.73
CA GLN A 579 -6.68 2.61 25.46
C GLN A 579 -8.20 2.48 25.22
N ILE A 580 -8.65 1.44 24.51
CA ILE A 580 -10.09 1.22 24.27
C ILE A 580 -10.82 0.91 25.59
N ILE A 581 -10.20 0.10 26.46
CA ILE A 581 -10.72 -0.20 27.80
C ILE A 581 -10.80 1.08 28.64
N GLU A 582 -9.76 1.92 28.62
CA GLU A 582 -9.73 3.21 29.30
C GLU A 582 -10.86 4.13 28.82
N ALA A 583 -11.09 4.24 27.52
CA ALA A 583 -12.18 5.04 26.96
C ALA A 583 -13.56 4.55 27.43
N CYS A 584 -13.77 3.23 27.58
CA CYS A 584 -15.01 2.68 28.12
C CYS A 584 -15.21 3.07 29.59
N LYS A 585 -14.19 2.85 30.42
CA LYS A 585 -14.21 3.16 31.86
C LYS A 585 -14.35 4.66 32.13
N PHE A 586 -13.78 5.50 31.27
CA PHE A 586 -13.89 6.95 31.38
C PHE A 586 -15.33 7.45 31.18
N LEU A 587 -16.11 6.79 30.32
CA LEU A 587 -17.53 7.10 30.13
C LEU A 587 -18.42 6.53 31.23
N ASP A 588 -18.06 5.37 31.78
CA ASP A 588 -18.74 4.73 32.91
C ASP A 588 -17.79 3.74 33.58
N GLU A 589 -17.36 4.06 34.80
CA GLU A 589 -16.38 3.27 35.56
C GLU A 589 -16.82 1.82 35.79
N LYS A 590 -18.14 1.56 35.82
CA LYS A 590 -18.70 0.21 36.02
C LYS A 590 -18.86 -0.58 34.74
N TRP A 591 -18.71 0.07 33.58
CA TRP A 591 -18.93 -0.58 32.30
C TRP A 591 -17.69 -1.35 31.84
N SER A 592 -17.87 -2.66 31.65
CA SER A 592 -16.82 -3.59 31.26
C SER A 592 -17.34 -4.49 30.12
N PRO A 593 -17.31 -4.03 28.85
CA PRO A 593 -17.67 -4.86 27.72
C PRO A 593 -16.65 -5.99 27.54
N LYS A 594 -17.06 -7.08 26.89
CA LYS A 594 -16.16 -8.17 26.48
C LYS A 594 -15.46 -7.82 25.16
N PHE A 595 -14.19 -8.15 25.03
CA PHE A 595 -13.41 -7.85 23.85
C PHE A 595 -13.01 -9.09 23.05
N VAL A 596 -12.97 -8.92 21.73
CA VAL A 596 -12.34 -9.85 20.78
C VAL A 596 -11.40 -9.05 19.89
N VAL A 597 -10.12 -9.42 19.82
CA VAL A 597 -9.10 -8.72 19.01
C VAL A 597 -8.56 -9.64 17.94
N ILE A 598 -8.71 -9.23 16.68
CA ILE A 598 -8.34 -10.02 15.51
C ILE A 598 -7.46 -9.18 14.60
N VAL A 599 -6.24 -9.63 14.36
CA VAL A 599 -5.36 -9.04 13.35
C VAL A 599 -5.61 -9.71 12.01
N ALA A 600 -5.82 -8.93 10.96
CA ALA A 600 -5.93 -9.43 9.59
C ALA A 600 -4.70 -9.01 8.78
N GLN A 601 -3.96 -9.99 8.27
CA GLN A 601 -2.78 -9.77 7.44
C GLN A 601 -3.06 -10.23 6.01
N LYS A 602 -3.17 -9.27 5.09
CA LYS A 602 -3.24 -9.57 3.65
C LYS A 602 -1.86 -9.70 3.02
N ASN A 603 -0.87 -8.98 3.53
CA ASN A 603 0.46 -8.87 2.92
C ASN A 603 1.44 -9.92 3.46
N HIS A 604 1.22 -11.18 3.07
CA HIS A 604 2.13 -12.30 3.38
C HIS A 604 2.49 -13.13 2.13
N HIS A 605 3.32 -14.15 2.34
CA HIS A 605 3.90 -14.99 1.29
C HIS A 605 3.14 -16.31 1.05
N THR A 606 2.33 -16.78 2.01
CA THR A 606 1.49 -17.99 1.84
C THR A 606 0.52 -17.87 0.65
N LYS A 607 0.41 -18.94 -0.15
CA LYS A 607 -0.55 -19.14 -1.25
C LYS A 607 -1.12 -20.55 -1.19
N PHE A 608 -2.35 -20.70 -1.64
CA PHE A 608 -3.02 -22.00 -1.71
C PHE A 608 -3.40 -22.34 -3.15
N PHE A 609 -3.27 -23.61 -3.47
CA PHE A 609 -3.48 -24.18 -4.80
C PHE A 609 -4.40 -25.39 -4.68
N GLN A 610 -5.30 -25.59 -5.64
CA GLN A 610 -6.24 -26.70 -5.61
C GLN A 610 -5.60 -27.98 -6.15
N SER A 611 -5.57 -29.04 -5.33
CA SER A 611 -5.15 -30.38 -5.75
C SER A 611 -6.19 -30.94 -6.74
N GLY A 612 -5.78 -31.21 -7.99
CA GLY A 612 -6.65 -31.69 -9.07
C GLY A 612 -7.25 -30.60 -9.99
N SER A 613 -7.08 -29.32 -9.69
CA SER A 613 -7.43 -28.23 -10.62
C SER A 613 -6.43 -27.07 -10.51
N PRO A 614 -5.14 -27.32 -10.80
CA PRO A 614 -4.07 -26.35 -10.59
C PRO A 614 -4.19 -25.12 -11.49
N GLU A 615 -5.01 -25.19 -12.55
CA GLU A 615 -5.33 -24.09 -13.46
C GLU A 615 -6.11 -22.96 -12.76
N ASN A 616 -6.89 -23.34 -11.74
CA ASN A 616 -7.86 -22.49 -11.06
C ASN A 616 -7.37 -22.09 -9.67
N ASN A 617 -7.88 -20.94 -9.22
CA ASN A 617 -7.72 -20.52 -7.83
C ASN A 617 -8.59 -21.37 -6.91
N VAL A 618 -8.19 -21.46 -5.64
CA VAL A 618 -9.07 -22.03 -4.61
C VAL A 618 -10.42 -21.30 -4.58
N PRO A 619 -11.53 -22.01 -4.33
CA PRO A 619 -12.86 -21.41 -4.38
C PRO A 619 -13.05 -20.35 -3.27
N PRO A 620 -13.86 -19.32 -3.51
CA PRO A 620 -14.22 -18.33 -2.48
C PRO A 620 -14.88 -19.02 -1.29
N GLY A 621 -14.52 -18.60 -0.08
CA GLY A 621 -14.93 -19.26 1.17
C GLY A 621 -13.95 -20.33 1.64
N THR A 622 -12.84 -20.59 0.91
CA THR A 622 -11.83 -21.55 1.39
C THR A 622 -11.19 -21.06 2.69
N VAL A 623 -11.30 -21.86 3.75
CA VAL A 623 -10.69 -21.68 5.06
C VAL A 623 -9.65 -22.77 5.29
N ILE A 624 -8.49 -22.38 5.82
CA ILE A 624 -7.42 -23.28 6.25
C ILE A 624 -6.97 -22.85 7.63
N ASP A 625 -7.22 -23.70 8.62
CA ASP A 625 -6.92 -23.53 10.04
C ASP A 625 -6.08 -24.69 10.59
N ASN A 626 -5.51 -25.51 9.70
CA ASN A 626 -4.71 -26.67 10.04
C ASN A 626 -3.34 -26.64 9.35
N LYS A 627 -2.41 -27.46 9.85
CA LYS A 627 -1.07 -27.80 9.30
C LYS A 627 -0.12 -26.62 9.10
N VAL A 628 -0.51 -25.59 8.35
CA VAL A 628 0.28 -24.40 8.02
C VAL A 628 0.04 -23.22 8.97
N CYS A 629 -0.97 -23.32 9.84
CA CYS A 629 -1.25 -22.34 10.90
C CYS A 629 -0.27 -22.45 12.06
N HIS A 630 -0.29 -21.46 12.95
CA HIS A 630 0.58 -21.41 14.12
C HIS A 630 0.36 -22.63 15.03
N PRO A 631 1.41 -23.23 15.62
CA PRO A 631 1.28 -24.38 16.52
C PRO A 631 0.43 -24.17 17.80
N ARG A 632 0.00 -22.95 18.10
CA ARG A 632 -0.52 -22.57 19.42
C ARG A 632 -1.53 -21.43 19.37
N ASN A 633 -1.23 -20.38 18.61
CA ASN A 633 -2.11 -19.24 18.46
C ASN A 633 -3.34 -19.68 17.68
N ASN A 634 -4.47 -19.05 17.94
CA ASN A 634 -5.67 -19.26 17.15
C ASN A 634 -5.57 -18.40 15.89
N ASP A 635 -5.21 -19.03 14.78
CA ASP A 635 -5.07 -18.38 13.49
C ASP A 635 -5.61 -19.23 12.34
N PHE A 636 -6.12 -18.55 11.31
CA PHE A 636 -6.65 -19.20 10.12
C PHE A 636 -6.48 -18.32 8.89
N TYR A 637 -6.38 -18.97 7.73
CA TYR A 637 -6.41 -18.30 6.45
C TYR A 637 -7.82 -18.38 5.86
N LEU A 638 -8.29 -17.28 5.27
CA LEU A 638 -9.55 -17.23 4.54
C LEU A 638 -9.37 -16.59 3.16
N CYS A 639 -9.78 -17.32 2.12
CA CYS A 639 -9.97 -16.82 0.76
C CYS A 639 -11.43 -16.41 0.55
N ALA A 640 -11.88 -15.28 1.10
CA ALA A 640 -13.30 -14.88 1.05
C ALA A 640 -13.83 -14.54 -0.36
N HIS A 641 -12.94 -14.20 -1.30
CA HIS A 641 -13.27 -13.64 -2.61
C HIS A 641 -12.73 -14.50 -3.76
N ALA A 642 -13.29 -14.30 -4.96
CA ALA A 642 -12.75 -14.92 -6.18
C ALA A 642 -11.54 -14.16 -6.72
N GLY A 643 -10.39 -14.85 -6.76
CA GLY A 643 -9.18 -14.36 -7.44
C GLY A 643 -9.34 -14.42 -8.96
N MET A 644 -9.88 -13.34 -9.53
CA MET A 644 -10.09 -13.20 -10.98
C MET A 644 -8.81 -13.14 -11.81
N ILE A 645 -7.75 -12.61 -11.21
CA ILE A 645 -6.52 -12.26 -11.90
C ILE A 645 -5.35 -12.75 -11.06
N GLY A 646 -4.48 -13.55 -11.68
CA GLY A 646 -3.32 -14.12 -11.03
C GLY A 646 -3.70 -15.18 -9.99
N THR A 647 -2.88 -15.30 -8.95
CA THR A 647 -3.08 -16.24 -7.84
C THR A 647 -3.72 -15.52 -6.66
N THR A 648 -4.77 -16.11 -6.07
CA THR A 648 -5.51 -15.56 -4.93
C THR A 648 -4.58 -15.41 -3.74
N ARG A 649 -4.70 -14.27 -3.07
CA ARG A 649 -4.04 -14.02 -1.80
C ARG A 649 -5.07 -14.23 -0.69
N PRO A 650 -4.93 -15.28 0.14
CA PRO A 650 -5.76 -15.42 1.32
C PRO A 650 -5.44 -14.26 2.27
N THR A 651 -6.36 -13.97 3.18
CA THR A 651 -6.07 -13.13 4.35
C THR A 651 -5.83 -14.05 5.53
N HIS A 652 -4.75 -13.79 6.27
CA HIS A 652 -4.40 -14.51 7.49
C HIS A 652 -4.96 -13.77 8.68
N TYR A 653 -5.85 -14.41 9.43
CA TYR A 653 -6.47 -13.85 10.63
C TYR A 653 -5.82 -14.47 11.86
N HIS A 654 -5.39 -13.63 12.81
CA HIS A 654 -4.87 -14.03 14.10
C HIS A 654 -5.79 -13.51 15.20
N VAL A 655 -6.36 -14.41 15.99
CA VAL A 655 -7.14 -14.07 17.18
C VAL A 655 -6.16 -13.87 18.33
N LEU A 656 -5.97 -12.62 18.74
CA LEU A 656 -5.04 -12.24 19.80
C LEU A 656 -5.69 -12.28 21.18
N TYR A 657 -6.99 -12.02 21.25
CA TYR A 657 -7.76 -11.94 22.49
C TYR A 657 -9.22 -12.28 22.22
N ASP A 658 -9.87 -13.04 23.11
CA ASP A 658 -11.29 -13.40 23.00
C ASP A 658 -11.91 -13.70 24.38
N GLU A 659 -12.62 -12.74 24.95
CA GLU A 659 -13.40 -12.89 26.20
C GLU A 659 -14.83 -13.36 25.97
N VAL A 660 -15.28 -13.34 24.72
CA VAL A 660 -16.62 -13.76 24.33
C VAL A 660 -16.69 -15.28 24.27
N GLY A 661 -15.60 -15.94 23.84
CA GLY A 661 -15.47 -17.39 23.73
C GLY A 661 -16.05 -17.90 22.41
N TYR A 662 -15.66 -17.29 21.31
CA TYR A 662 -16.07 -17.74 19.97
C TYR A 662 -15.56 -19.15 19.68
N SER A 663 -16.44 -19.97 19.11
CA SER A 663 -15.98 -21.17 18.42
C SER A 663 -15.24 -20.78 17.13
N ALA A 664 -14.34 -21.64 16.64
CA ALA A 664 -13.63 -21.40 15.40
C ALA A 664 -14.61 -21.23 14.22
N ASP A 665 -15.66 -22.05 14.17
CA ASP A 665 -16.67 -21.99 13.10
C ASP A 665 -17.49 -20.69 13.14
N ASP A 666 -18.00 -20.29 14.32
CA ASP A 666 -18.76 -19.03 14.45
C ASP A 666 -17.92 -17.82 14.02
N LEU A 667 -16.63 -17.79 14.39
CA LEU A 667 -15.75 -16.68 14.06
C LEU A 667 -15.40 -16.66 12.57
N GLN A 668 -15.09 -17.81 11.98
CA GLN A 668 -14.76 -17.93 10.56
C GLN A 668 -15.97 -17.57 9.68
N GLU A 669 -17.18 -17.99 10.08
CA GLU A 669 -18.43 -17.59 9.42
C GLU A 669 -18.70 -16.09 9.54
N LEU A 670 -18.48 -15.49 10.71
CA LEU A 670 -18.61 -14.04 10.91
C LEU A 670 -17.64 -13.26 10.00
N VAL A 671 -16.37 -13.67 9.96
CA VAL A 671 -15.34 -13.04 9.11
C VAL A 671 -15.69 -13.21 7.63
N HIS A 672 -16.24 -14.35 7.24
CA HIS A 672 -16.72 -14.57 5.87
C HIS A 672 -17.92 -13.66 5.56
N ALA A 673 -18.90 -13.58 6.44
CA ALA A 673 -20.08 -12.71 6.33
C ALA A 673 -19.71 -11.23 6.20
N LEU A 674 -18.78 -10.74 7.03
CA LEU A 674 -18.25 -9.38 6.97
C LEU A 674 -17.53 -9.06 5.65
N SER A 675 -17.15 -10.08 4.87
CA SER A 675 -16.56 -9.91 3.54
C SER A 675 -17.62 -9.64 2.46
N TYR A 676 -18.92 -9.76 2.77
CA TYR A 676 -20.05 -9.54 1.84
C TYR A 676 -20.84 -8.24 2.10
N VAL A 677 -20.61 -7.57 3.24
CA VAL A 677 -21.33 -6.35 3.63
C VAL A 677 -20.67 -5.05 3.12
N TYR A 678 -19.80 -5.16 2.12
CA TYR A 678 -19.09 -4.03 1.52
C TYR A 678 -19.97 -3.31 0.49
N GLN A 679 -20.58 -2.20 0.90
CA GLN A 679 -21.61 -1.48 0.15
C GLN A 679 -21.12 -0.86 -1.18
N ARG A 680 -19.80 -0.77 -1.41
CA ARG A 680 -19.23 -0.12 -2.60
C ARG A 680 -19.23 -0.99 -3.87
N SER A 681 -19.39 -2.31 -3.74
CA SER A 681 -19.26 -3.24 -4.87
C SER A 681 -20.12 -4.49 -4.71
N THR A 682 -20.41 -5.17 -5.82
CA THR A 682 -21.19 -6.42 -5.82
C THR A 682 -20.32 -7.67 -5.81
N THR A 683 -19.23 -7.62 -5.05
CA THR A 683 -18.25 -8.70 -4.93
C THR A 683 -17.80 -8.81 -3.49
N ALA A 684 -17.61 -10.04 -3.02
CA ALA A 684 -16.94 -10.30 -1.76
C ALA A 684 -15.52 -9.72 -1.81
N ILE A 685 -15.11 -9.09 -0.72
CA ILE A 685 -13.78 -8.51 -0.56
C ILE A 685 -12.83 -9.48 0.13
N SER A 686 -11.53 -9.23 -0.01
CA SER A 686 -10.51 -10.16 0.50
C SER A 686 -10.31 -10.09 2.01
N VAL A 687 -10.63 -8.95 2.61
CA VAL A 687 -10.54 -8.65 4.05
C VAL A 687 -11.92 -8.17 4.48
N VAL A 688 -12.25 -8.22 5.77
CA VAL A 688 -13.54 -7.76 6.30
C VAL A 688 -13.84 -6.30 5.93
N ALA A 689 -15.13 -5.99 5.71
CA ALA A 689 -15.61 -4.64 5.39
C ALA A 689 -15.12 -3.54 6.34
N PRO A 690 -15.13 -3.69 7.69
CA PRO A 690 -14.64 -2.66 8.60
C PRO A 690 -13.19 -2.22 8.29
N ILE A 691 -12.26 -3.15 8.06
CA ILE A 691 -10.88 -2.79 7.67
C ILE A 691 -10.85 -2.05 6.33
N CYS A 692 -11.60 -2.52 5.33
CA CYS A 692 -11.65 -1.85 4.03
C CYS A 692 -12.19 -0.43 4.14
N TYR A 693 -13.17 -0.19 5.02
CA TYR A 693 -13.69 1.15 5.29
C TYR A 693 -12.69 2.04 6.03
N ALA A 694 -11.94 1.51 6.99
CA ALA A 694 -10.84 2.24 7.64
C ALA A 694 -9.79 2.70 6.62
N HIS A 695 -9.37 1.80 5.73
CA HIS A 695 -8.43 2.13 4.66
C HIS A 695 -8.96 3.23 3.72
N LEU A 696 -10.25 3.15 3.35
CA LEU A 696 -10.90 4.18 2.51
C LEU A 696 -10.96 5.53 3.22
N ALA A 697 -11.30 5.54 4.52
CA ALA A 697 -11.36 6.75 5.32
C ALA A 697 -9.98 7.40 5.47
N ALA A 698 -8.95 6.63 5.83
CA ALA A 698 -7.57 7.10 5.92
C ALA A 698 -7.09 7.67 4.57
N THR A 699 -7.35 6.95 3.47
CA THR A 699 -6.97 7.40 2.13
C THR A 699 -7.66 8.71 1.76
N GLN A 700 -8.98 8.80 1.94
CA GLN A 700 -9.74 9.98 1.55
C GLN A 700 -9.35 11.21 2.37
N MET A 701 -9.28 11.08 3.69
CA MET A 701 -8.91 12.18 4.57
C MET A 701 -7.44 12.58 4.34
N GLY A 702 -6.55 11.63 4.01
CA GLY A 702 -5.17 11.95 3.64
C GLY A 702 -4.99 12.81 2.39
N HIS A 703 -6.04 13.01 1.58
CA HIS A 703 -6.01 14.00 0.51
C HIS A 703 -6.22 15.44 1.00
N PHE A 704 -6.67 15.64 2.25
CA PHE A 704 -6.85 16.97 2.84
C PHE A 704 -5.50 17.62 3.08
N ILE A 705 -4.56 16.84 3.63
CA ILE A 705 -3.21 17.30 4.01
C ILE A 705 -2.34 17.57 2.77
N LYS A 706 -2.44 16.72 1.73
CA LYS A 706 -1.70 16.91 0.48
C LYS A 706 -2.03 18.21 -0.26
N GLY A 707 -3.20 18.81 0.00
CA GLY A 707 -3.59 20.08 -0.59
C GLY A 707 -2.89 21.29 0.03
N GLU A 708 -2.38 21.17 1.26
CA GLU A 708 -1.72 22.26 2.00
C GLU A 708 -0.22 22.32 1.70
N ASP A 709 0.45 21.17 1.50
CA ASP A 709 1.88 21.13 1.14
C ASP A 709 2.18 21.59 -0.31
N ALA A 710 1.15 21.85 -1.12
CA ALA A 710 1.30 22.39 -2.47
C ALA A 710 1.41 23.92 -2.48
N SER A 711 1.10 24.61 -1.37
CA SER A 711 1.39 26.04 -1.19
C SER A 711 2.77 26.23 -0.55
N GLU A 712 3.70 26.67 -1.41
CA GLU A 712 4.95 27.39 -1.13
C GLU A 712 5.90 26.85 -0.03
N THR A 713 7.15 26.58 -0.44
CA THR A 713 8.35 26.23 0.35
C THR A 713 8.70 24.74 0.53
N SER A 714 8.73 23.96 -0.55
CA SER A 714 9.75 22.89 -0.65
C SER A 714 11.13 23.51 -0.97
N SER A 715 11.61 24.39 -0.09
CA SER A 715 13.00 24.83 -0.12
C SER A 715 13.87 23.71 0.41
N SER A 716 14.85 23.32 -0.39
CA SER A 716 15.88 22.37 -0.02
C SER A 716 16.75 22.97 1.09
N HIS A 717 16.42 22.72 2.36
CA HIS A 717 17.39 22.90 3.43
C HIS A 717 18.10 21.58 3.73
N GLY A 718 19.37 21.58 3.38
CA GLY A 718 20.36 20.61 3.82
C GLY A 718 20.47 20.59 5.34
N GLY A 719 20.97 19.46 5.84
CA GLY A 719 20.93 19.10 7.25
C GLY A 719 21.45 20.17 8.21
N LEU A 720 20.61 20.49 9.18
CA LEU A 720 20.97 20.73 10.56
C LEU A 720 19.88 20.07 11.41
N THR A 721 20.30 19.18 12.30
CA THR A 721 19.45 18.58 13.33
C THR A 721 19.01 19.67 14.31
N SER A 722 17.83 20.25 14.13
CA SER A 722 17.14 20.90 15.25
C SER A 722 16.42 19.81 16.05
N ALA A 723 16.72 19.75 17.35
CA ALA A 723 16.08 18.85 18.28
C ALA A 723 14.71 19.44 18.67
N GLY A 724 13.69 19.15 17.86
CA GLY A 724 12.30 19.47 18.16
C GLY A 724 11.39 18.55 17.36
N ALA A 725 10.35 17.99 17.99
CA ALA A 725 9.36 17.21 17.28
C ALA A 725 8.66 18.11 16.24
N VAL A 726 8.68 17.71 14.97
CA VAL A 726 7.93 18.40 13.91
C VAL A 726 6.45 18.37 14.30
N PRO A 727 5.73 19.52 14.36
CA PRO A 727 4.32 19.53 14.72
C PRO A 727 3.52 18.66 13.74
N VAL A 728 2.78 17.68 14.28
CA VAL A 728 1.90 16.85 13.45
C VAL A 728 0.62 17.66 13.17
N PRO A 729 0.33 18.02 11.90
CA PRO A 729 -0.87 18.79 11.58
C PRO A 729 -2.11 17.98 11.96
N GLN A 730 -3.04 18.58 12.70
CA GLN A 730 -4.26 17.91 13.10
C GLN A 730 -5.22 17.74 11.92
N MET A 731 -5.91 16.60 11.85
CA MET A 731 -6.99 16.40 10.88
C MET A 731 -8.14 17.36 11.14
N PRO A 732 -8.65 18.06 10.11
CA PRO A 732 -9.90 18.80 10.22
C PRO A 732 -11.04 17.89 10.69
N LYS A 733 -11.81 18.34 11.69
CA LYS A 733 -13.03 17.64 12.12
C LYS A 733 -14.05 17.66 10.98
N LEU A 734 -14.87 16.62 10.90
CA LEU A 734 -15.99 16.55 9.97
C LEU A 734 -17.19 17.27 10.57
N GLN A 735 -18.01 17.91 9.73
CA GLN A 735 -19.27 18.49 10.17
C GLN A 735 -20.25 17.40 10.65
N ASP A 736 -21.10 17.72 11.62
CA ASP A 736 -21.97 16.76 12.28
C ASP A 736 -22.90 16.01 11.30
N ASN A 737 -23.42 16.73 10.31
CA ASN A 737 -24.32 16.21 9.27
C ASN A 737 -23.68 15.14 8.36
N VAL A 738 -22.35 15.09 8.23
CA VAL A 738 -21.64 14.08 7.43
C VAL A 738 -20.81 13.13 8.27
N SER A 739 -20.48 13.50 9.51
CA SER A 739 -19.64 12.72 10.44
C SER A 739 -20.16 11.31 10.69
N SER A 740 -21.49 11.15 10.66
CA SER A 740 -22.20 9.88 10.85
C SER A 740 -22.48 9.11 9.56
N SER A 741 -22.17 9.72 8.39
CA SER A 741 -22.40 9.10 7.08
C SER A 741 -21.23 8.21 6.67
N MET A 742 -21.46 7.35 5.67
CA MET A 742 -20.39 6.58 5.02
C MET A 742 -19.64 7.43 3.98
N PHE A 743 -19.19 8.63 4.37
CA PHE A 743 -18.57 9.63 3.47
C PHE A 743 -17.35 9.11 2.69
N PHE A 744 -16.70 8.08 3.21
CA PHE A 744 -15.50 7.40 2.70
C PHE A 744 -15.77 6.40 1.56
N VAL A 745 -17.04 6.06 1.31
CA VAL A 745 -17.42 5.01 0.33
C VAL A 745 -17.20 5.40 -1.14
#